data_AF-A0A9W8SAA8-F1
#
_entry.id   AF-A0A9W8SAA8-F1
#
_cell.length_a   1.000
_cell.length_b   1.000
_cell.length_c   1.000
_cell.angle_alpha   90.00
_cell.angle_beta   90.00
_cell.angle_gamma   90.00
#
_symmetry.space_group_name_H-M   'P 1'
#
loop_
_entity.id
_entity.type
_entity.pdbx_description
1 polymer ?
#
loop_
_entity_poly.entity_id
_entity_poly.type
_entity_poly.pdbx_seq_one_letter_code
_entity_poly.pdbx_strand_id
1 'polypeptide(L)'
;MFLYAKVVLANLLSMDSVEEFEDELHSDKFPDNLEQAYDRIIQRVLKEAKPSRQNSVKKILGWVICSKRPLRWREIQSRFCINADTGTCNKKGLRRDSCKKICGSLVDITDCEIFGDAESEQIINIVHQSASKYLVHNGTVNLLQEHTDMALFCCRYLSSSPLFEEQESDSFRDVVQSGYFGFLDYASTHYLFHVQDSKPVFGFKVAVETALVGLLNSHGIMISNRLCSSAPLDALCKEDQGKLDLAIQDCVATTREVEERRQEEFSRDNRYSTLCGRTRFKCPKIHCTMFSPGFLTQKDRDMHLTTHERPFKCTYTECFAHITGYASQEGLQAHNKAIHPVDSDLKVTFPAGTSKKKWDIFEACKQGNLAEVKRFHFAGDNTSKSKEGTHFTPFSVAAQNGHGHICKFFMDQCMSPYEDDQFREVDWSPMAEAIRQQNDEVIELLLHGGFSLKYEGDKFRFARYIAMAILCDSRGGLEHLLGERSSLEHSEMLVDVATALIRENWRRYRPCGNKEVHTVDATLMKAWFRRAFPHLVHGEGAESSAGPLIKRPDSADYQKCKSILMGSDGFFHRAFKSRCHPLAAFLMEIADKDDLQVTDKAGSTPLHSFARSYCDTSNCENCSIVTKRIIEIDGAASVNKSDNNGYLPAARAIRTSLVKPLQALRILFLHVSNLNHKDPNGNGLLHYATASAAHLRVFLENDGIDLFIRNNKGQSAFSFAVFAYSTTDTDVLKTLIDADRTLAWTADDAKFCLTPLHYTFADSGNFATSDFILNQRIVRPNVTKFLLSIPEVEHVLNAYLGSSVHWHPEEVREFARRENLAEALRAMDRIGFGM
;
A
#
# COMPACT_ATOMS: atom_id res chain seq x y z
N MET A 1 5.12 -4.66 29.62
CA MET A 1 4.62 -4.98 30.98
C MET A 1 3.44 -5.97 30.98
N PHE A 2 2.41 -5.82 30.15
CA PHE A 2 1.22 -6.72 30.20
C PHE A 2 1.51 -8.21 29.98
N LEU A 3 2.42 -8.58 29.05
CA LEU A 3 2.79 -9.98 28.84
C LEU A 3 3.51 -10.58 30.04
N TYR A 4 4.40 -9.81 30.68
CA TYR A 4 5.12 -10.22 31.88
C TYR A 4 4.14 -10.52 33.01
N ALA A 5 3.23 -9.58 33.28
CA ALA A 5 2.16 -9.79 34.26
C ALA A 5 1.29 -11.00 33.92
N LYS A 6 0.87 -11.18 32.66
CA LYS A 6 0.06 -12.33 32.24
C LYS A 6 0.77 -13.67 32.49
N VAL A 7 2.03 -13.77 32.10
CA VAL A 7 2.82 -15.02 32.25
C VAL A 7 3.07 -15.33 33.72
N VAL A 8 3.46 -14.33 34.51
CA VAL A 8 3.72 -14.49 35.95
C VAL A 8 2.43 -14.81 36.71
N LEU A 9 1.33 -14.08 36.48
CA LEU A 9 0.05 -14.36 37.13
C LEU A 9 -0.51 -15.72 36.73
N ALA A 10 -0.40 -16.13 35.46
CA ALA A 10 -0.81 -17.46 35.04
C ALA A 10 0.06 -18.56 35.67
N ASN A 11 1.36 -18.30 35.89
CA ASN A 11 2.25 -19.21 36.60
C ASN A 11 1.86 -19.36 38.07
N LEU A 12 1.56 -18.25 38.75
CA LEU A 12 1.12 -18.23 40.14
C LEU A 12 -0.24 -18.93 40.31
N LEU A 13 -1.20 -18.68 39.41
CA LEU A 13 -2.50 -19.35 39.38
C LEU A 13 -2.43 -20.87 39.16
N SER A 14 -1.30 -21.38 38.65
CA SER A 14 -1.09 -22.80 38.37
C SER A 14 -0.39 -23.58 39.49
N MET A 15 -0.19 -22.97 40.65
CA MET A 15 0.41 -23.60 41.83
C MET A 15 -0.62 -24.42 42.60
N ASP A 16 -0.17 -25.54 43.18
CA ASP A 16 -1.05 -26.52 43.80
C ASP A 16 -1.22 -26.31 45.32
N SER A 17 -0.39 -25.45 45.96
CA SER A 17 -0.51 -25.10 47.38
C SER A 17 -0.28 -23.60 47.68
N VAL A 18 -0.82 -23.15 48.82
CA VAL A 18 -0.62 -21.77 49.32
C VAL A 18 0.85 -21.54 49.72
N GLU A 19 1.51 -22.56 50.25
CA GLU A 19 2.93 -22.51 50.63
C GLU A 19 3.83 -22.29 49.40
N GLU A 20 3.59 -23.01 48.30
CA GLU A 20 4.31 -22.80 47.02
C GLU A 20 4.08 -21.41 46.43
N PHE A 21 2.88 -20.86 46.61
CA PHE A 21 2.53 -19.52 46.16
C PHE A 21 3.24 -18.42 46.95
N GLU A 22 3.26 -18.53 48.28
CA GLU A 22 3.99 -17.62 49.17
C GLU A 22 5.50 -17.71 48.92
N ASP A 23 6.00 -18.92 48.69
CA ASP A 23 7.40 -19.17 48.36
C ASP A 23 7.85 -18.46 47.07
N GLU A 24 7.03 -18.47 46.02
CA GLU A 24 7.35 -17.81 44.76
C GLU A 24 7.22 -16.28 44.84
N LEU A 25 6.44 -15.75 45.79
CA LEU A 25 6.29 -14.30 46.01
C LEU A 25 7.47 -13.68 46.76
N HIS A 26 8.36 -14.47 47.37
CA HIS A 26 9.57 -13.96 47.99
C HIS A 26 10.49 -13.29 46.96
N SER A 27 11.08 -12.13 47.31
CA SER A 27 11.92 -11.30 46.42
C SER A 27 13.04 -12.06 45.72
N ASP A 28 13.58 -13.08 46.38
CA ASP A 28 14.74 -13.84 45.92
C ASP A 28 14.33 -14.93 44.92
N LYS A 29 13.04 -15.27 44.91
CA LYS A 29 12.38 -16.26 44.06
C LYS A 29 11.35 -15.62 43.13
N PHE A 30 11.17 -14.30 43.08
CA PHE A 30 10.28 -13.70 42.09
C PHE A 30 11.07 -13.45 40.79
N PRO A 31 10.53 -13.72 39.59
CA PRO A 31 11.26 -13.41 38.36
C PRO A 31 11.51 -11.89 38.23
N ASP A 32 12.65 -11.50 37.66
CA ASP A 32 12.97 -10.10 37.35
C ASP A 32 12.59 -9.73 35.90
N ASN A 33 12.56 -10.74 35.03
CA ASN A 33 12.34 -10.57 33.59
C ASN A 33 11.61 -11.77 32.96
N LEU A 34 11.18 -11.60 31.71
CA LEU A 34 10.41 -12.61 30.97
C LEU A 34 11.16 -13.93 30.77
N GLU A 35 12.48 -13.90 30.60
CA GLU A 35 13.28 -15.11 30.38
C GLU A 35 13.32 -15.96 31.64
N GLN A 36 13.56 -15.35 32.81
CA GLN A 36 13.46 -16.04 34.10
C GLN A 36 12.05 -16.58 34.37
N ALA A 37 11.01 -15.83 33.99
CA ALA A 37 9.64 -16.31 34.10
C ALA A 37 9.37 -17.54 33.20
N TYR A 38 9.92 -17.56 31.97
CA TYR A 38 9.84 -18.73 31.09
C TYR A 38 10.65 -19.92 31.61
N ASP A 39 11.85 -19.68 32.13
CA ASP A 39 12.70 -20.72 32.74
C ASP A 39 11.94 -21.46 33.85
N ARG A 40 11.28 -20.73 34.75
CA ARG A 40 10.49 -21.32 35.84
C ARG A 40 9.37 -22.21 35.34
N ILE A 41 8.63 -21.74 34.33
CA ILE A 41 7.56 -22.54 33.72
C ILE A 41 8.14 -23.79 33.04
N ILE A 42 9.29 -23.69 32.38
CA ILE A 42 9.99 -24.83 31.79
C ILE A 42 10.45 -25.81 32.87
N GLN A 43 11.02 -25.37 33.99
CA GLN A 43 11.41 -26.25 35.09
C GLN A 43 10.22 -27.08 35.58
N ARG A 44 9.08 -26.42 35.83
CA ARG A 44 7.86 -27.09 36.29
C ARG A 44 7.27 -28.05 35.25
N VAL A 45 7.08 -27.57 34.04
CA VAL A 45 6.35 -28.29 32.98
C VAL A 45 7.22 -29.38 32.32
N LEU A 46 8.55 -29.21 32.28
CA LEU A 46 9.47 -30.13 31.63
C LEU A 46 10.42 -30.88 32.57
N LYS A 47 10.91 -30.30 33.67
CA LYS A 47 11.93 -30.97 34.52
C LYS A 47 11.33 -31.69 35.72
N GLU A 48 10.34 -31.08 36.38
CA GLU A 48 9.65 -31.66 37.54
C GLU A 48 8.55 -32.65 37.14
N ALA A 49 8.10 -32.60 35.88
CA ALA A 49 7.08 -33.49 35.36
C ALA A 49 7.56 -34.94 35.19
N LYS A 50 6.64 -35.93 35.29
CA LYS A 50 6.93 -37.36 35.04
C LYS A 50 7.46 -37.58 33.61
N PRO A 51 8.33 -38.59 33.34
CA PRO A 51 8.94 -38.79 32.02
C PRO A 51 7.96 -38.85 30.83
N SER A 52 6.78 -39.47 31.02
CA SER A 52 5.73 -39.52 30.00
C SER A 52 5.11 -38.14 29.68
N ARG A 53 4.99 -37.27 30.70
CA ARG A 53 4.55 -35.88 30.55
C ARG A 53 5.61 -35.07 29.83
N GLN A 54 6.89 -35.21 30.20
CA GLN A 54 8.00 -34.49 29.56
C GLN A 54 8.03 -34.74 28.05
N ASN A 55 7.90 -36.00 27.62
CA ASN A 55 7.84 -36.36 26.20
C ASN A 55 6.63 -35.72 25.49
N SER A 56 5.48 -35.70 26.16
CA SER A 56 4.27 -35.07 25.61
C SER A 56 4.45 -33.56 25.43
N VAL A 57 5.03 -32.88 26.41
CA VAL A 57 5.29 -31.44 26.34
C VAL A 57 6.27 -31.12 25.22
N LYS A 58 7.41 -31.84 25.13
CA LYS A 58 8.40 -31.61 24.07
C LYS A 58 7.79 -31.73 22.68
N LYS A 59 7.03 -32.82 22.44
CA LYS A 59 6.36 -33.04 21.15
C LYS A 59 5.32 -31.95 20.84
N ILE A 60 4.48 -31.59 21.80
CA ILE A 60 3.45 -30.56 21.60
C ILE A 60 4.09 -29.21 21.30
N LEU A 61 5.08 -28.77 22.10
CA LEU A 61 5.76 -27.50 21.89
C LEU A 61 6.52 -27.50 20.55
N GLY A 62 7.21 -28.59 20.22
CA GLY A 62 7.89 -28.75 18.93
C GLY A 62 6.94 -28.58 17.75
N TRP A 63 5.81 -29.30 17.75
CA TRP A 63 4.82 -29.22 16.68
C TRP A 63 4.13 -27.86 16.59
N VAL A 64 3.74 -27.26 17.72
CA VAL A 64 3.09 -25.94 17.72
C VAL A 64 4.06 -24.87 17.24
N ILE A 65 5.33 -24.91 17.65
CA ILE A 65 6.34 -23.92 17.25
C ILE A 65 6.75 -24.06 15.78
N CYS A 66 6.92 -25.29 15.26
CA CYS A 66 7.33 -25.47 13.87
C CYS A 66 6.17 -25.35 12.86
N SER A 67 4.92 -25.40 13.33
CA SER A 67 3.75 -25.42 12.45
C SER A 67 3.57 -24.11 11.64
N LYS A 68 3.14 -24.24 10.38
CA LYS A 68 2.89 -23.10 9.48
C LYS A 68 1.65 -22.30 9.84
N ARG A 69 0.64 -23.00 10.36
CA ARG A 69 -0.60 -22.43 10.91
C ARG A 69 -0.82 -23.02 12.31
N PRO A 70 -1.53 -22.29 13.19
CA PRO A 70 -1.96 -22.85 14.47
C PRO A 70 -2.64 -24.22 14.31
N LEU A 71 -2.23 -25.16 15.14
CA LEU A 71 -2.77 -26.52 15.15
C LEU A 71 -4.02 -26.58 16.04
N ARG A 72 -5.03 -27.30 15.57
CA ARG A 72 -6.19 -27.63 16.39
C ARG A 72 -5.81 -28.71 17.40
N TRP A 73 -6.42 -28.72 18.58
CA TRP A 73 -6.10 -29.71 19.61
C TRP A 73 -6.32 -31.14 19.13
N ARG A 74 -7.39 -31.38 18.36
CA ARG A 74 -7.65 -32.67 17.71
C ARG A 74 -6.54 -33.10 16.75
N GLU A 75 -5.92 -32.17 16.03
CA GLU A 75 -4.82 -32.46 15.10
C GLU A 75 -3.60 -32.94 15.88
N ILE A 76 -3.27 -32.28 16.99
CA ILE A 76 -2.19 -32.70 17.90
C ILE A 76 -2.48 -34.08 18.50
N GLN A 77 -3.71 -34.32 18.97
CA GLN A 77 -4.15 -35.61 19.50
C GLN A 77 -4.07 -36.72 18.46
N SER A 78 -4.51 -36.46 17.23
CA SER A 78 -4.45 -37.40 16.12
C SER A 78 -3.00 -37.79 15.81
N ARG A 79 -2.07 -36.83 15.81
CA ARG A 79 -0.64 -37.08 15.60
C ARG A 79 -0.02 -37.99 16.67
N PHE A 80 -0.52 -37.98 17.91
CA PHE A 80 -0.10 -38.96 18.93
C PHE A 80 -0.63 -40.38 18.70
N CYS A 81 -1.73 -40.51 17.96
CA CYS A 81 -2.43 -41.78 17.75
C CYS A 81 -2.06 -42.44 16.41
N ILE A 82 -1.66 -41.65 15.41
CA ILE A 82 -1.34 -42.10 14.06
C ILE A 82 0.07 -42.66 13.98
N ASN A 83 0.20 -43.87 13.42
CA ASN A 83 1.45 -44.38 12.90
C ASN A 83 1.40 -44.35 11.36
N ALA A 84 2.18 -43.44 10.77
CA ALA A 84 2.24 -43.24 9.32
C ALA A 84 2.91 -44.41 8.59
N ASP A 85 3.88 -45.08 9.22
CA ASP A 85 4.62 -46.19 8.60
C ASP A 85 3.75 -47.45 8.46
N THR A 86 2.85 -47.70 9.42
CA THR A 86 1.95 -48.87 9.40
C THR A 86 0.54 -48.57 8.90
N GLY A 87 0.18 -47.30 8.66
CA GLY A 87 -1.17 -46.94 8.22
C GLY A 87 -2.25 -47.12 9.29
N THR A 88 -1.90 -47.12 10.60
CA THR A 88 -2.85 -47.43 11.69
C THR A 88 -3.04 -46.27 12.66
N CYS A 89 -4.24 -46.13 13.24
CA CYS A 89 -4.52 -45.18 14.32
C CYS A 89 -4.90 -45.91 15.63
N ASN A 90 -4.17 -45.63 16.72
CA ASN A 90 -4.43 -46.21 18.03
C ASN A 90 -4.84 -45.14 19.07
N LYS A 91 -6.14 -45.12 19.41
CA LYS A 91 -6.72 -44.16 20.37
C LYS A 91 -6.17 -44.26 21.79
N LYS A 92 -5.51 -45.36 22.15
CA LYS A 92 -4.77 -45.44 23.43
C LYS A 92 -3.63 -44.41 23.50
N GLY A 93 -3.25 -43.82 22.36
CA GLY A 93 -2.30 -42.73 22.25
C GLY A 93 -2.82 -41.36 22.72
N LEU A 94 -4.12 -41.21 22.99
CA LEU A 94 -4.72 -39.94 23.42
C LEU A 94 -4.08 -39.41 24.72
N ARG A 95 -3.93 -38.08 24.79
CA ARG A 95 -3.56 -37.40 26.03
C ARG A 95 -4.84 -37.02 26.77
N ARG A 96 -4.95 -37.49 28.01
CA ARG A 96 -6.16 -37.34 28.84
C ARG A 96 -6.38 -35.91 29.35
N ASP A 97 -5.29 -35.17 29.55
CA ASP A 97 -5.36 -33.78 29.99
C ASP A 97 -5.44 -32.80 28.82
N SER A 98 -5.97 -31.61 29.06
CA SER A 98 -5.97 -30.53 28.09
C SER A 98 -4.55 -30.05 27.76
N CYS A 99 -4.39 -29.42 26.59
CA CYS A 99 -3.10 -28.84 26.20
C CYS A 99 -2.57 -27.85 27.24
N LYS A 100 -3.45 -27.05 27.85
CA LYS A 100 -3.10 -26.08 28.91
C LYS A 100 -2.57 -26.77 30.17
N LYS A 101 -3.17 -27.90 30.57
CA LYS A 101 -2.66 -28.70 31.70
C LYS A 101 -1.33 -29.39 31.38
N ILE A 102 -1.11 -29.76 30.12
CA ILE A 102 0.14 -30.43 29.71
C ILE A 102 1.27 -29.44 29.61
N CYS A 103 1.09 -28.32 28.90
CA CYS A 103 2.14 -27.36 28.57
C CYS A 103 2.15 -26.11 29.47
N GLY A 104 1.24 -26.03 30.44
CA GLY A 104 1.12 -24.91 31.37
C GLY A 104 0.87 -23.57 30.68
N SER A 105 1.47 -22.52 31.25
CA SER A 105 1.34 -21.14 30.77
C SER A 105 2.11 -20.83 29.48
N LEU A 106 2.83 -21.80 28.89
CA LEU A 106 3.55 -21.63 27.62
C LEU A 106 2.62 -21.61 26.41
N VAL A 107 1.44 -22.23 26.53
CA VAL A 107 0.44 -22.30 25.45
C VAL A 107 -0.82 -21.54 25.85
N ASP A 108 -1.50 -20.96 24.87
CA ASP A 108 -2.85 -20.42 25.01
C ASP A 108 -3.82 -21.23 24.12
N ILE A 109 -5.05 -21.36 24.61
CA ILE A 109 -6.14 -22.04 23.92
C ILE A 109 -7.15 -20.98 23.48
N THR A 110 -7.52 -21.01 22.22
CA THR A 110 -8.51 -20.12 21.61
C THR A 110 -9.58 -20.96 20.94
N ASP A 111 -10.84 -20.63 21.14
CA ASP A 111 -11.96 -21.31 20.52
C ASP A 111 -12.19 -20.78 19.09
N CYS A 112 -12.44 -21.68 18.13
CA CYS A 112 -12.81 -21.32 16.77
C CYS A 112 -14.24 -20.76 16.71
N GLU A 113 -14.43 -19.45 16.85
CA GLU A 113 -15.74 -18.76 16.80
C GLU A 113 -16.37 -18.64 15.39
N ILE A 114 -15.99 -19.50 14.44
CA ILE A 114 -16.44 -19.38 13.04
C ILE A 114 -17.96 -19.58 12.91
N PHE A 115 -18.58 -20.29 13.85
CA PHE A 115 -20.01 -20.58 13.87
C PHE A 115 -20.57 -20.36 15.28
N GLY A 116 -21.19 -19.20 15.52
CA GLY A 116 -21.57 -18.72 16.86
C GLY A 116 -22.43 -19.66 17.71
N ASP A 117 -23.20 -20.57 17.10
CA ASP A 117 -24.10 -21.50 17.80
C ASP A 117 -23.56 -22.94 17.92
N ALA A 118 -22.35 -23.23 17.43
CA ALA A 118 -21.78 -24.58 17.47
C ALA A 118 -20.60 -24.67 18.45
N GLU A 119 -20.40 -25.83 19.08
CA GLU A 119 -19.20 -26.11 19.88
C GLU A 119 -17.94 -25.82 19.05
N SER A 120 -17.14 -24.88 19.55
CA SER A 120 -15.93 -24.40 18.91
C SER A 120 -14.77 -25.37 19.06
N GLU A 121 -14.00 -25.58 17.99
CA GLU A 121 -12.74 -26.34 18.08
C GLU A 121 -11.65 -25.52 18.77
N GLN A 122 -10.80 -26.18 19.55
CA GLN A 122 -9.70 -25.53 20.27
C GLN A 122 -8.48 -25.39 19.38
N ILE A 123 -8.02 -24.16 19.15
CA ILE A 123 -6.73 -23.84 18.53
C ILE A 123 -5.68 -23.67 19.62
N ILE A 124 -4.53 -24.31 19.43
CA ILE A 124 -3.39 -24.21 20.33
C ILE A 124 -2.36 -23.24 19.77
N ASN A 125 -2.07 -22.19 20.53
CA ASN A 125 -1.06 -21.18 20.22
C ASN A 125 0.02 -21.16 21.30
N ILE A 126 1.23 -20.71 20.96
CA ILE A 126 2.17 -20.28 21.99
C ILE A 126 1.67 -18.97 22.60
N VAL A 127 1.80 -18.80 23.91
CA VAL A 127 1.32 -17.62 24.66
C VAL A 127 1.77 -16.29 24.06
N HIS A 128 2.97 -16.27 23.45
CA HIS A 128 3.52 -15.13 22.70
C HIS A 128 4.74 -15.54 21.86
N GLN A 129 5.07 -14.77 20.80
CA GLN A 129 6.23 -15.02 19.94
C GLN A 129 7.57 -15.03 20.72
N SER A 130 7.68 -14.24 21.80
CA SER A 130 8.87 -14.23 22.66
C SER A 130 9.14 -15.57 23.36
N ALA A 131 8.09 -16.29 23.75
CA ALA A 131 8.23 -17.62 24.36
C ALA A 131 8.73 -18.65 23.35
N SER A 132 8.23 -18.59 22.11
CA SER A 132 8.71 -19.43 21.00
C SER A 132 10.20 -19.17 20.69
N LYS A 133 10.60 -17.90 20.56
CA LYS A 133 12.02 -17.52 20.35
C LYS A 133 12.90 -18.02 21.49
N TYR A 134 12.44 -17.87 22.73
CA TYR A 134 13.17 -18.30 23.91
C TYR A 134 13.37 -19.82 23.98
N LEU A 135 12.32 -20.60 23.72
CA LEU A 135 12.36 -22.09 23.69
C LEU A 135 13.28 -22.64 22.58
N VAL A 136 13.41 -21.92 21.47
CA VAL A 136 14.37 -22.27 20.41
C VAL A 136 15.79 -21.87 20.81
N HIS A 137 15.98 -20.66 21.35
CA HIS A 137 17.29 -20.15 21.74
C HIS A 137 17.94 -20.95 22.86
N ASN A 138 17.17 -21.34 23.88
CA ASN A 138 17.68 -22.13 25.01
C ASN A 138 17.85 -23.63 24.69
N GLY A 139 17.58 -24.05 23.45
CA GLY A 139 17.74 -25.43 23.00
C GLY A 139 16.65 -26.40 23.48
N THR A 140 15.58 -25.93 24.11
CA THR A 140 14.44 -26.79 24.50
C THR A 140 13.75 -27.38 23.27
N VAL A 141 13.64 -26.59 22.20
CA VAL A 141 13.08 -27.02 20.91
C VAL A 141 14.11 -26.82 19.81
N ASN A 142 14.57 -27.92 19.21
CA ASN A 142 15.39 -27.87 18.01
C ASN A 142 14.49 -27.71 16.79
N LEU A 143 14.27 -26.46 16.37
CA LEU A 143 13.35 -26.13 15.28
C LEU A 143 13.66 -26.91 13.99
N LEU A 144 14.93 -27.05 13.64
CA LEU A 144 15.34 -27.77 12.43
C LEU A 144 14.96 -29.26 12.49
N GLN A 145 15.16 -29.89 13.64
CA GLN A 145 14.74 -31.28 13.88
C GLN A 145 13.21 -31.40 13.77
N GLU A 146 12.46 -30.49 14.37
CA GLU A 146 11.00 -30.53 14.34
C GLU A 146 10.43 -30.35 12.93
N HIS A 147 11.03 -29.48 12.09
CA HIS A 147 10.67 -29.39 10.66
C HIS A 147 10.97 -30.71 9.93
N THR A 148 12.12 -31.33 10.21
CA THR A 148 12.50 -32.61 9.63
C THR A 148 11.49 -33.71 10.00
N ASP A 149 11.16 -33.84 11.28
CA ASP A 149 10.24 -34.87 11.78
C ASP A 149 8.81 -34.63 11.28
N MET A 150 8.39 -33.37 11.14
CA MET A 150 7.12 -33.01 10.53
C MET A 150 7.09 -33.33 9.03
N ALA A 151 8.15 -33.00 8.29
CA ALA A 151 8.27 -33.33 6.86
C ALA A 151 8.19 -34.83 6.62
N LEU A 152 8.98 -35.61 7.38
CA LEU A 152 8.99 -37.08 7.31
C LEU A 152 7.60 -37.65 7.60
N PHE A 153 6.97 -37.20 8.68
CA PHE A 153 5.63 -37.65 9.04
C PHE A 153 4.63 -37.35 7.94
N CYS A 154 4.57 -36.10 7.45
CA CYS A 154 3.61 -35.71 6.41
C CYS A 154 3.82 -36.49 5.12
N CYS A 155 5.07 -36.66 4.65
CA CYS A 155 5.35 -37.40 3.42
C CYS A 155 4.93 -38.87 3.56
N ARG A 156 5.31 -39.54 4.64
CA ARG A 156 4.94 -40.94 4.89
C ARG A 156 3.44 -41.11 5.06
N TYR A 157 2.81 -40.19 5.78
CA TYR A 157 1.37 -40.21 6.01
C TYR A 157 0.59 -40.04 4.70
N LEU A 158 1.00 -39.11 3.84
CA LEU A 158 0.40 -38.90 2.51
C LEU A 158 0.75 -40.00 1.49
N SER A 159 1.69 -40.89 1.83
CA SER A 159 2.08 -42.08 1.05
C SER A 159 1.50 -43.38 1.63
N SER A 160 0.74 -43.31 2.71
CA SER A 160 0.30 -44.49 3.45
C SER A 160 -0.85 -45.22 2.74
N SER A 161 -0.91 -46.55 2.91
CA SER A 161 -1.93 -47.42 2.30
C SER A 161 -3.38 -46.93 2.48
N PRO A 162 -3.80 -46.42 3.66
CA PRO A 162 -5.17 -45.91 3.84
C PRO A 162 -5.67 -44.87 2.84
N LEU A 163 -4.79 -44.10 2.19
CA LEU A 163 -5.18 -43.09 1.20
C LEU A 163 -5.47 -43.68 -0.19
N PHE A 164 -5.10 -44.94 -0.40
CA PHE A 164 -5.22 -45.65 -1.68
C PHE A 164 -6.13 -46.89 -1.58
N GLU A 165 -6.71 -47.16 -0.41
CA GLU A 165 -7.66 -48.26 -0.20
C GLU A 165 -8.99 -48.02 -0.93
N GLU A 166 -9.63 -49.10 -1.38
CA GLU A 166 -10.93 -49.03 -2.05
C GLU A 166 -12.02 -48.50 -1.09
N GLN A 167 -12.70 -47.44 -1.54
CA GLN A 167 -13.65 -46.63 -0.76
C GLN A 167 -14.82 -47.40 -0.12
N GLU A 168 -15.13 -48.61 -0.62
CA GLU A 168 -16.29 -49.41 -0.19
C GLU A 168 -15.92 -50.61 0.70
N SER A 169 -14.64 -50.83 0.99
CA SER A 169 -14.21 -51.93 1.84
C SER A 169 -14.54 -51.69 3.32
N ASP A 170 -14.86 -52.77 4.05
CA ASP A 170 -15.03 -52.72 5.51
C ASP A 170 -13.73 -52.28 6.22
N SER A 171 -12.57 -52.59 5.63
CA SER A 171 -11.24 -52.11 6.07
C SER A 171 -11.15 -50.59 6.09
N PHE A 172 -11.51 -49.93 4.97
CA PHE A 172 -11.44 -48.47 4.87
C PHE A 172 -12.37 -47.80 5.88
N ARG A 173 -13.56 -48.36 6.09
CA ARG A 173 -14.52 -47.89 7.11
C ARG A 173 -13.91 -47.92 8.50
N ASP A 174 -13.26 -49.02 8.88
CA ASP A 174 -12.59 -49.16 10.18
C ASP A 174 -11.47 -48.12 10.35
N VAL A 175 -10.73 -47.82 9.27
CA VAL A 175 -9.69 -46.80 9.27
C VAL A 175 -10.25 -45.39 9.46
N VAL A 176 -11.34 -45.03 8.76
CA VAL A 176 -12.04 -43.75 8.97
C VAL A 176 -12.53 -43.66 10.41
N GLN A 177 -13.25 -44.66 10.91
CA GLN A 177 -13.75 -44.70 12.29
C GLN A 177 -12.63 -44.62 13.32
N SER A 178 -11.44 -45.16 13.02
CA SER A 178 -10.26 -45.07 13.90
C SER A 178 -9.76 -43.63 14.09
N GLY A 179 -10.20 -42.68 13.27
CA GLY A 179 -9.76 -41.28 13.32
C GLY A 179 -8.40 -41.06 12.66
N TYR A 180 -7.99 -41.96 11.76
CA TYR A 180 -6.70 -41.90 11.06
C TYR A 180 -6.52 -40.59 10.28
N PHE A 181 -7.60 -40.08 9.70
CA PHE A 181 -7.57 -38.88 8.85
C PHE A 181 -7.52 -37.54 9.61
N GLY A 182 -7.41 -37.55 10.94
CA GLY A 182 -7.48 -36.35 11.78
C GLY A 182 -6.39 -35.29 11.51
N PHE A 183 -5.27 -35.68 10.89
CA PHE A 183 -4.16 -34.79 10.51
C PHE A 183 -4.10 -34.49 8.99
N LEU A 184 -5.05 -35.00 8.20
CA LEU A 184 -5.06 -34.91 6.74
C LEU A 184 -5.07 -33.46 6.24
N ASP A 185 -5.88 -32.60 6.86
CA ASP A 185 -5.99 -31.20 6.46
C ASP A 185 -4.67 -30.42 6.64
N TYR A 186 -3.86 -30.76 7.64
CA TYR A 186 -2.58 -30.09 7.84
C TYR A 186 -1.50 -30.66 6.92
N ALA A 187 -1.43 -31.99 6.82
CA ALA A 187 -0.42 -32.65 6.02
C ALA A 187 -0.53 -32.28 4.53
N SER A 188 -1.74 -32.32 3.97
CA SER A 188 -1.99 -32.06 2.54
C SER A 188 -1.61 -30.64 2.09
N THR A 189 -1.68 -29.65 2.98
CA THR A 189 -1.41 -28.23 2.62
C THR A 189 -0.01 -27.75 3.01
N HIS A 190 0.66 -28.42 3.95
CA HIS A 190 1.88 -27.90 4.57
C HIS A 190 3.08 -28.86 4.55
N TYR A 191 2.96 -30.08 3.98
CA TYR A 191 4.11 -31.00 3.90
C TYR A 191 5.34 -30.35 3.24
N LEU A 192 5.15 -29.63 2.13
CA LEU A 192 6.25 -29.03 1.37
C LEU A 192 6.94 -27.89 2.13
N PHE A 193 6.20 -27.16 2.95
CA PHE A 193 6.77 -26.12 3.82
C PHE A 193 7.81 -26.72 4.78
N HIS A 194 7.48 -27.86 5.40
CA HIS A 194 8.41 -28.54 6.31
C HIS A 194 9.60 -29.18 5.58
N VAL A 195 9.38 -29.71 4.38
CA VAL A 195 10.45 -30.21 3.51
C VAL A 195 11.45 -29.08 3.22
N GLN A 196 10.98 -27.89 2.80
CA GLN A 196 11.83 -26.73 2.49
C GLN A 196 12.61 -26.22 3.71
N ASP A 197 11.99 -26.19 4.89
CA ASP A 197 12.62 -25.65 6.10
C ASP A 197 13.58 -26.64 6.82
N SER A 198 13.64 -27.91 6.40
CA SER A 198 14.53 -28.94 6.94
C SER A 198 16.02 -28.86 6.49
N LYS A 199 16.61 -27.64 6.42
CA LYS A 199 18.00 -27.34 5.97
C LYS A 199 19.08 -28.39 6.36
N PRO A 200 20.14 -28.57 5.53
CA PRO A 200 20.93 -29.79 5.57
C PRO A 200 21.94 -29.83 6.75
N VAL A 201 21.65 -30.67 7.74
CA VAL A 201 22.67 -31.45 8.44
C VAL A 201 22.78 -32.79 7.70
N PHE A 202 24.00 -33.29 7.48
CA PHE A 202 24.38 -34.32 6.50
C PHE A 202 23.66 -35.69 6.61
N GLY A 203 22.76 -35.90 7.59
CA GLY A 203 21.94 -37.12 7.73
C GLY A 203 20.42 -36.91 7.55
N PHE A 204 19.87 -35.77 7.96
CA PHE A 204 18.42 -35.51 7.88
C PHE A 204 17.93 -35.24 6.46
N LYS A 205 18.83 -34.67 5.64
CA LYS A 205 18.57 -34.35 4.23
C LYS A 205 18.15 -35.58 3.42
N VAL A 206 18.90 -36.68 3.56
CA VAL A 206 18.69 -37.92 2.78
C VAL A 206 17.37 -38.59 3.15
N ALA A 207 16.99 -38.57 4.43
CA ALA A 207 15.74 -39.18 4.89
C ALA A 207 14.51 -38.44 4.37
N VAL A 208 14.51 -37.10 4.40
CA VAL A 208 13.41 -36.27 3.87
C VAL A 208 13.30 -36.41 2.36
N GLU A 209 14.43 -36.37 1.64
CA GLU A 209 14.46 -36.59 0.20
C GLU A 209 13.90 -37.97 -0.17
N THR A 210 14.30 -39.03 0.55
CA THR A 210 13.78 -40.39 0.33
C THR A 210 12.28 -40.46 0.57
N ALA A 211 11.77 -39.82 1.64
CA ALA A 211 10.35 -39.80 1.94
C ALA A 211 9.54 -39.02 0.89
N LEU A 212 10.09 -37.92 0.36
CA LEU A 212 9.47 -37.14 -0.71
C LEU A 212 9.42 -37.91 -2.04
N VAL A 213 10.50 -38.64 -2.38
CA VAL A 213 10.52 -39.54 -3.54
C VAL A 213 9.49 -40.66 -3.36
N GLY A 214 9.38 -41.23 -2.16
CA GLY A 214 8.34 -42.21 -1.83
C GLY A 214 6.93 -41.67 -2.03
N LEU A 215 6.69 -40.41 -1.67
CA LEU A 215 5.42 -39.73 -1.90
C LEU A 215 5.12 -39.58 -3.39
N LEU A 216 6.07 -39.06 -4.18
CA LEU A 216 5.90 -38.93 -5.64
C LEU A 216 5.57 -40.27 -6.30
N ASN A 217 6.31 -41.32 -5.93
CA ASN A 217 6.10 -42.66 -6.47
C ASN A 217 4.73 -43.24 -6.09
N SER A 218 4.27 -43.02 -4.85
CA SER A 218 2.97 -43.49 -4.38
C SER A 218 1.80 -42.85 -5.14
N HIS A 219 1.99 -41.62 -5.63
CA HIS A 219 1.04 -40.90 -6.48
C HIS A 219 1.30 -41.07 -7.99
N GLY A 220 2.18 -42.01 -8.38
CA GLY A 220 2.44 -42.34 -9.79
C GLY A 220 3.24 -41.30 -10.58
N ILE A 221 3.93 -40.37 -9.91
CA ILE A 221 4.69 -39.29 -10.54
C ILE A 221 6.14 -39.74 -10.74
N MET A 222 6.50 -40.05 -11.99
CA MET A 222 7.86 -40.44 -12.35
C MET A 222 8.79 -39.22 -12.41
N ILE A 223 9.87 -39.25 -11.62
CA ILE A 223 10.86 -38.16 -11.57
C ILE A 223 11.62 -38.11 -12.89
N SER A 224 11.62 -36.95 -13.56
CA SER A 224 12.49 -36.73 -14.73
C SER A 224 13.96 -36.79 -14.28
N ASN A 225 14.79 -37.58 -14.96
CA ASN A 225 16.18 -37.99 -14.61
C ASN A 225 17.20 -36.84 -14.27
N ARG A 226 16.99 -36.03 -13.23
CA ARG A 226 17.88 -34.91 -12.84
C ARG A 226 18.33 -34.90 -11.38
N LEU A 227 18.24 -36.01 -10.66
CA LEU A 227 18.77 -36.13 -9.28
C LEU A 227 20.24 -36.59 -9.22
N CYS A 228 21.07 -36.16 -10.17
CA CYS A 228 22.52 -36.41 -10.14
C CYS A 228 23.31 -35.10 -10.30
N SER A 229 23.28 -34.23 -9.28
CA SER A 229 24.42 -33.40 -8.82
C SER A 229 23.96 -32.32 -7.85
N SER A 230 24.44 -32.40 -6.60
CA SER A 230 24.48 -31.34 -5.57
C SER A 230 23.28 -30.36 -5.48
N ALA A 231 22.27 -30.75 -4.70
CA ALA A 231 21.22 -29.97 -4.00
C ALA A 231 19.77 -30.35 -4.39
N PRO A 232 19.25 -31.48 -3.91
CA PRO A 232 17.92 -32.01 -4.29
C PRO A 232 16.70 -31.27 -3.72
N LEU A 233 16.81 -30.57 -2.59
CA LEU A 233 15.66 -29.93 -1.92
C LEU A 233 15.10 -28.68 -2.63
N ASP A 234 15.89 -28.06 -3.51
CA ASP A 234 15.44 -26.94 -4.35
C ASP A 234 14.88 -27.41 -5.72
N ALA A 235 14.82 -28.72 -5.96
CA ALA A 235 14.68 -29.31 -7.30
C ALA A 235 13.34 -30.03 -7.58
N LEU A 236 12.30 -29.87 -6.75
CA LEU A 236 10.94 -30.16 -7.22
C LEU A 236 10.58 -29.09 -8.24
N CYS A 237 10.54 -29.45 -9.53
CA CYS A 237 10.10 -28.50 -10.53
C CYS A 237 8.62 -28.14 -10.26
N LYS A 238 8.23 -26.90 -10.57
CA LYS A 238 6.87 -26.41 -10.32
C LYS A 238 5.79 -27.30 -10.96
N GLU A 239 6.14 -27.96 -12.06
CA GLU A 239 5.27 -28.91 -12.77
C GLU A 239 5.01 -30.19 -11.96
N ASP A 240 6.06 -30.81 -11.41
CA ASP A 240 5.93 -32.03 -10.58
C ASP A 240 5.22 -31.72 -9.26
N GLN A 241 5.46 -30.53 -8.69
CA GLN A 241 4.71 -30.06 -7.52
C GLN A 241 3.22 -29.92 -7.85
N GLY A 242 2.86 -29.28 -8.97
CA GLY A 242 1.47 -29.10 -9.37
C GLY A 242 0.74 -30.42 -9.60
N LYS A 243 1.41 -31.42 -10.19
CA LYS A 243 0.87 -32.78 -10.35
C LYS A 243 0.64 -33.45 -9.00
N LEU A 244 1.59 -33.33 -8.08
CA LEU A 244 1.48 -33.92 -6.74
C LEU A 244 0.36 -33.26 -5.91
N ASP A 245 0.25 -31.93 -5.97
CA ASP A 245 -0.81 -31.19 -5.29
C ASP A 245 -2.20 -31.59 -5.80
N LEU A 246 -2.35 -31.82 -7.11
CA LEU A 246 -3.59 -32.34 -7.71
C LEU A 246 -3.89 -33.77 -7.24
N ALA A 247 -2.91 -34.68 -7.27
CA ALA A 247 -3.09 -36.06 -6.82
C ALA A 247 -3.49 -36.13 -5.33
N ILE A 248 -2.83 -35.36 -4.47
CA ILE A 248 -3.19 -35.24 -3.05
C ILE A 248 -4.61 -34.68 -2.90
N GLN A 249 -4.97 -33.66 -3.68
CA GLN A 249 -6.31 -33.08 -3.65
C GLN A 249 -7.39 -34.12 -4.00
N ASP A 250 -7.14 -34.98 -4.99
CA ASP A 250 -8.08 -36.03 -5.40
C ASP A 250 -8.24 -37.10 -4.30
N CYS A 251 -7.16 -37.49 -3.61
CA CYS A 251 -7.22 -38.35 -2.43
C CYS A 251 -8.02 -37.71 -1.28
N VAL A 252 -7.84 -36.40 -1.06
CA VAL A 252 -8.60 -35.66 -0.03
C VAL A 252 -10.08 -35.59 -0.40
N ALA A 253 -10.41 -35.30 -1.66
CA ALA A 253 -11.79 -35.28 -2.16
C ALA A 253 -12.46 -36.64 -1.95
N THR A 254 -11.81 -37.71 -2.40
CA THR A 254 -12.21 -39.11 -2.20
C THR A 254 -12.49 -39.44 -0.75
N THR A 255 -11.56 -39.11 0.16
CA THR A 255 -11.71 -39.39 1.58
C THR A 255 -12.93 -38.65 2.16
N ARG A 256 -13.09 -37.37 1.81
CA ARG A 256 -14.17 -36.52 2.31
C ARG A 256 -15.53 -36.94 1.79
N GLU A 257 -15.64 -37.38 0.54
CA GLU A 257 -16.90 -37.91 -0.01
C GLU A 257 -17.40 -39.12 0.79
N VAL A 258 -16.50 -39.99 1.27
CA VAL A 258 -16.88 -41.13 2.12
C VAL A 258 -17.30 -40.66 3.51
N GLU A 259 -16.55 -39.72 4.11
CA GLU A 259 -16.89 -39.13 5.41
C GLU A 259 -18.25 -38.42 5.39
N GLU A 260 -18.55 -37.70 4.30
CA GLU A 260 -19.82 -36.99 4.09
C GLU A 260 -20.99 -37.96 3.87
N ARG A 261 -20.86 -38.97 3.01
CA ARG A 261 -21.92 -39.97 2.75
C ARG A 261 -22.36 -40.71 4.01
N ARG A 262 -21.46 -40.89 4.98
CA ARG A 262 -21.70 -41.63 6.23
C ARG A 262 -21.65 -40.73 7.47
N GLN A 263 -21.89 -39.43 7.28
CA GLN A 263 -21.80 -38.42 8.33
C GLN A 263 -22.64 -38.76 9.58
N GLU A 264 -23.86 -39.26 9.40
CA GLU A 264 -24.75 -39.62 10.52
C GLU A 264 -24.22 -40.81 11.35
N GLU A 265 -23.52 -41.74 10.71
CA GLU A 265 -22.90 -42.89 11.35
C GLU A 265 -21.70 -42.45 12.19
N PHE A 266 -20.80 -41.67 11.61
CA PHE A 266 -19.56 -41.22 12.26
C PHE A 266 -19.81 -40.16 13.35
N SER A 267 -20.86 -39.35 13.20
CA SER A 267 -21.26 -38.37 14.23
C SER A 267 -21.71 -39.01 15.55
N ARG A 268 -22.17 -40.27 15.52
CA ARG A 268 -22.57 -41.02 16.72
C ARG A 268 -21.38 -41.69 17.42
N ASP A 269 -20.25 -41.83 16.72
CA ASP A 269 -19.05 -42.45 17.28
C ASP A 269 -18.16 -41.40 17.96
N ASN A 270 -18.22 -41.36 19.29
CA ASN A 270 -17.37 -40.48 20.10
C ASN A 270 -15.87 -40.68 19.82
N ARG A 271 -15.49 -41.88 19.34
CA ARG A 271 -14.11 -42.18 19.00
C ARG A 271 -13.67 -41.40 17.75
N TYR A 272 -14.54 -41.17 16.76
CA TYR A 272 -14.22 -40.43 15.53
C TYR A 272 -14.17 -38.92 15.79
N SER A 273 -15.18 -38.39 16.47
CA SER A 273 -15.31 -36.96 16.77
C SER A 273 -14.14 -36.38 17.57
N THR A 274 -13.50 -37.19 18.44
CA THR A 274 -12.34 -36.78 19.24
C THR A 274 -11.09 -36.48 18.40
N LEU A 275 -10.86 -37.23 17.30
CA LEU A 275 -9.64 -37.13 16.50
C LEU A 275 -9.84 -36.37 15.18
N CYS A 276 -10.97 -36.56 14.52
CA CYS A 276 -11.29 -35.90 13.25
C CYS A 276 -12.09 -34.60 13.45
N GLY A 277 -12.67 -34.39 14.63
CA GLY A 277 -13.54 -33.26 14.92
C GLY A 277 -14.99 -33.54 14.54
N ARG A 278 -15.86 -32.54 14.71
CA ARG A 278 -17.24 -32.64 14.21
C ARG A 278 -17.22 -32.66 12.68
N THR A 279 -18.09 -33.48 12.09
CA THR A 279 -18.27 -33.55 10.64
C THR A 279 -18.73 -32.19 10.10
N ARG A 280 -17.95 -31.63 9.18
CA ARG A 280 -18.24 -30.39 8.45
C ARG A 280 -18.14 -30.68 6.95
N PHE A 281 -18.91 -29.95 6.15
CA PHE A 281 -18.79 -30.04 4.69
C PHE A 281 -17.60 -29.20 4.25
N LYS A 282 -16.46 -29.84 3.96
CA LYS A 282 -15.19 -29.13 3.69
C LYS A 282 -14.95 -28.99 2.18
N CYS A 283 -14.38 -27.86 1.76
CA CYS A 283 -14.03 -27.66 0.34
C CYS A 283 -12.85 -28.57 -0.03
N PRO A 284 -12.94 -29.46 -1.04
CA PRO A 284 -11.89 -30.43 -1.38
C PRO A 284 -10.61 -29.78 -1.93
N LYS A 285 -10.66 -28.52 -2.37
CA LYS A 285 -9.51 -27.78 -2.89
C LYS A 285 -8.52 -27.45 -1.78
N ILE A 286 -7.35 -28.08 -1.77
CA ILE A 286 -6.34 -27.97 -0.69
C ILE A 286 -5.83 -26.55 -0.44
N HIS A 287 -5.88 -25.69 -1.46
CA HIS A 287 -5.47 -24.29 -1.38
C HIS A 287 -6.60 -23.33 -0.99
N CYS A 288 -7.82 -23.83 -0.73
CA CYS A 288 -8.97 -22.99 -0.38
C CYS A 288 -8.94 -22.56 1.10
N THR A 289 -9.36 -21.33 1.39
CA THR A 289 -9.53 -20.83 2.78
C THR A 289 -10.57 -21.63 3.57
N MET A 290 -11.59 -22.18 2.89
CA MET A 290 -12.63 -23.04 3.46
C MET A 290 -12.24 -24.53 3.48
N PHE A 291 -10.99 -24.87 3.15
CA PHE A 291 -10.49 -26.24 3.13
C PHE A 291 -10.50 -26.92 4.51
N SER A 292 -9.99 -26.25 5.55
CA SER A 292 -9.94 -26.78 6.92
C SER A 292 -11.18 -26.42 7.76
N PRO A 293 -11.70 -25.17 7.71
CA PRO A 293 -12.90 -24.80 8.48
C PRO A 293 -14.18 -25.49 8.00
N GLY A 294 -14.36 -25.61 6.68
CA GLY A 294 -15.58 -26.13 6.06
C GLY A 294 -16.83 -25.29 6.33
N PHE A 295 -17.99 -25.88 6.05
CA PHE A 295 -19.31 -25.28 6.15
C PHE A 295 -20.22 -26.11 7.06
N LEU A 296 -21.27 -25.48 7.59
CA LEU A 296 -22.29 -26.16 8.40
C LEU A 296 -23.20 -27.05 7.54
N THR A 297 -23.48 -26.63 6.31
CA THR A 297 -24.42 -27.33 5.41
C THR A 297 -23.75 -27.72 4.10
N GLN A 298 -24.22 -28.81 3.50
CA GLN A 298 -23.79 -29.24 2.18
C GLN A 298 -24.08 -28.18 1.12
N LYS A 299 -25.24 -27.52 1.22
CA LYS A 299 -25.68 -26.47 0.29
C LYS A 299 -24.69 -25.30 0.23
N ASP A 300 -24.19 -24.85 1.38
CA ASP A 300 -23.23 -23.73 1.42
C ASP A 300 -21.88 -24.13 0.83
N ARG A 301 -21.45 -25.38 1.07
CA ARG A 301 -20.25 -25.95 0.45
C ARG A 301 -20.42 -26.04 -1.06
N ASP A 302 -21.52 -26.62 -1.54
CA ASP A 302 -21.79 -26.80 -2.97
C ASP A 302 -21.87 -25.43 -3.68
N MET A 303 -22.52 -24.44 -3.07
CA MET A 303 -22.52 -23.06 -3.54
C MET A 303 -21.09 -22.51 -3.64
N HIS A 304 -20.26 -22.74 -2.63
CA HIS A 304 -18.86 -22.36 -2.67
C HIS A 304 -18.05 -23.11 -3.75
N LEU A 305 -18.36 -24.38 -4.07
CA LEU A 305 -17.66 -25.08 -5.15
C LEU A 305 -17.91 -24.47 -6.52
N THR A 306 -19.07 -23.83 -6.73
CA THR A 306 -19.34 -23.12 -7.98
C THR A 306 -18.32 -21.99 -8.26
N THR A 307 -17.68 -21.43 -7.22
CA THR A 307 -16.62 -20.42 -7.40
C THR A 307 -15.31 -21.03 -7.92
N HIS A 308 -15.07 -22.32 -7.64
CA HIS A 308 -13.93 -23.09 -8.16
C HIS A 308 -14.23 -23.69 -9.53
N GLU A 309 -15.42 -24.25 -9.71
CA GLU A 309 -15.83 -24.95 -10.94
C GLU A 309 -16.17 -23.99 -12.08
N ARG A 310 -16.61 -22.77 -11.74
CA ARG A 310 -16.95 -21.69 -12.67
C ARG A 310 -17.78 -22.21 -13.87
N PRO A 311 -18.97 -22.79 -13.62
CA PRO A 311 -19.70 -23.55 -14.63
C PRO A 311 -20.23 -22.70 -15.78
N PHE A 312 -20.39 -21.40 -15.59
CA PHE A 312 -20.96 -20.49 -16.59
C PHE A 312 -19.89 -20.02 -17.57
N LYS A 313 -19.69 -20.79 -18.64
CA LYS A 313 -18.69 -20.53 -19.68
C LYS A 313 -19.26 -19.70 -20.83
N CYS A 314 -18.43 -18.81 -21.36
CA CYS A 314 -18.79 -18.04 -22.54
C CYS A 314 -18.96 -18.95 -23.76
N THR A 315 -19.91 -18.64 -24.64
CA THR A 315 -20.22 -19.46 -25.82
C THR A 315 -19.23 -19.25 -26.97
N TYR A 316 -18.47 -18.15 -26.96
CA TYR A 316 -17.46 -17.86 -27.95
C TYR A 316 -16.19 -18.65 -27.64
N THR A 317 -15.87 -19.68 -28.45
CA THR A 317 -14.74 -20.61 -28.20
C THR A 317 -13.37 -19.94 -28.13
N GLU A 318 -13.21 -18.81 -28.80
CA GLU A 318 -11.99 -17.99 -28.80
C GLU A 318 -11.89 -17.04 -27.59
N CYS A 319 -12.96 -16.91 -26.80
CA CYS A 319 -13.00 -16.06 -25.64
C CYS A 319 -12.39 -16.77 -24.41
N PHE A 320 -11.57 -16.07 -23.62
CA PHE A 320 -10.96 -16.67 -22.42
C PHE A 320 -12.02 -17.21 -21.44
N ALA A 321 -13.16 -16.53 -21.33
CA ALA A 321 -14.29 -16.92 -20.50
C ALA A 321 -14.95 -18.23 -20.92
N HIS A 322 -14.68 -18.75 -22.13
CA HIS A 322 -15.08 -20.09 -22.54
C HIS A 322 -14.29 -21.16 -21.77
N ILE A 323 -13.03 -20.88 -21.44
CA ILE A 323 -12.14 -21.81 -20.75
C ILE A 323 -12.23 -21.60 -19.23
N THR A 324 -12.18 -20.35 -18.77
CA THR A 324 -12.16 -20.03 -17.33
C THR A 324 -13.54 -20.10 -16.69
N GLY A 325 -14.59 -19.70 -17.42
CA GLY A 325 -15.96 -19.61 -16.92
C GLY A 325 -16.15 -18.58 -15.79
N TYR A 326 -17.39 -18.46 -15.34
CA TYR A 326 -17.82 -17.61 -14.22
C TYR A 326 -18.50 -18.44 -13.14
N ALA A 327 -18.39 -17.97 -11.90
CA ALA A 327 -19.07 -18.57 -10.75
C ALA A 327 -20.60 -18.40 -10.82
N SER A 328 -21.09 -17.37 -11.52
CA SER A 328 -22.53 -17.10 -11.68
C SER A 328 -22.91 -16.70 -13.12
N GLN A 329 -24.19 -16.86 -13.44
CA GLN A 329 -24.75 -16.48 -14.73
C GLN A 329 -24.71 -14.95 -14.94
N GLU A 330 -24.89 -14.16 -13.88
CA GLU A 330 -24.81 -12.70 -13.93
C GLU A 330 -23.41 -12.23 -14.33
N GLY A 331 -22.36 -12.89 -13.82
CA GLY A 331 -20.97 -12.62 -14.22
C GLY A 331 -20.73 -12.87 -15.70
N LEU A 332 -21.25 -13.99 -16.22
CA LEU A 332 -21.19 -14.29 -17.66
C LEU A 332 -21.97 -13.28 -18.50
N GLN A 333 -23.14 -12.81 -18.03
CA GLN A 333 -23.93 -11.80 -18.73
C GLN A 333 -23.23 -10.44 -18.76
N ALA A 334 -22.61 -10.02 -17.65
CA ALA A 334 -21.82 -8.80 -17.58
C ALA A 334 -20.63 -8.85 -18.56
N HIS A 335 -19.90 -9.98 -18.59
CA HIS A 335 -18.86 -10.25 -19.55
C HIS A 335 -19.35 -10.18 -21.00
N ASN A 336 -20.43 -10.89 -21.34
CA ASN A 336 -20.97 -10.89 -22.69
C ASN A 336 -21.39 -9.48 -23.11
N LYS A 337 -21.96 -8.67 -22.21
CA LYS A 337 -22.32 -7.28 -22.50
C LYS A 337 -21.08 -6.39 -22.77
N ALA A 338 -19.98 -6.62 -22.05
CA ALA A 338 -18.77 -5.81 -22.16
C ALA A 338 -17.89 -6.21 -23.35
N ILE A 339 -17.75 -7.52 -23.61
CA ILE A 339 -16.78 -8.09 -24.55
C ILE A 339 -17.44 -8.60 -25.84
N HIS A 340 -18.71 -8.99 -25.76
CA HIS A 340 -19.51 -9.43 -26.91
C HIS A 340 -20.79 -8.58 -27.06
N PRO A 341 -20.68 -7.23 -27.10
CA PRO A 341 -21.86 -6.39 -27.28
C PRO A 341 -22.58 -6.82 -28.54
N VAL A 342 -23.85 -7.20 -28.40
CA VAL A 342 -24.69 -7.63 -29.52
C VAL A 342 -24.93 -6.42 -30.41
N ASP A 343 -24.20 -6.35 -31.52
CA ASP A 343 -24.44 -5.41 -32.61
C ASP A 343 -25.81 -5.71 -33.23
N SER A 344 -26.81 -4.93 -32.83
CA SER A 344 -28.06 -4.84 -33.58
C SER A 344 -28.10 -3.64 -34.52
N ASP A 345 -27.02 -2.86 -34.69
CA ASP A 345 -27.04 -1.66 -35.56
C ASP A 345 -25.69 -1.23 -36.17
N LEU A 346 -24.83 -2.16 -36.62
CA LEU A 346 -23.72 -1.79 -37.52
C LEU A 346 -24.04 -2.12 -38.97
N LYS A 347 -24.28 -1.06 -39.76
CA LYS A 347 -24.32 -1.04 -41.22
C LYS A 347 -23.18 -1.89 -41.78
N VAL A 348 -23.54 -2.87 -42.59
CA VAL A 348 -22.62 -3.61 -43.46
C VAL A 348 -21.86 -2.61 -44.34
N THR A 349 -20.60 -2.34 -44.00
CA THR A 349 -19.61 -1.81 -44.94
C THR A 349 -18.80 -2.98 -45.47
N PHE A 350 -18.83 -3.16 -46.80
CA PHE A 350 -17.98 -4.10 -47.51
C PHE A 350 -16.50 -3.86 -47.15
N PRO A 351 -15.67 -4.90 -46.96
CA PRO A 351 -14.25 -4.72 -46.74
C PRO A 351 -13.64 -4.07 -47.99
N ALA A 352 -13.33 -2.78 -47.91
CA ALA A 352 -12.43 -2.16 -48.86
C ALA A 352 -11.11 -2.92 -48.77
N GLY A 353 -10.66 -3.48 -49.91
CA GLY A 353 -9.44 -4.27 -49.99
C GLY A 353 -8.28 -3.53 -49.35
N THR A 354 -7.89 -3.97 -48.15
CA THR A 354 -6.76 -3.41 -47.44
C THR A 354 -5.52 -4.17 -47.90
N SER A 355 -4.52 -3.40 -48.29
CA SER A 355 -3.16 -3.88 -48.58
C SER A 355 -2.71 -4.88 -47.51
N LYS A 356 -1.88 -5.86 -47.88
CA LYS A 356 -1.24 -6.80 -46.95
C LYS A 356 -0.62 -6.03 -45.77
N LYS A 357 -1.37 -5.84 -44.69
CA LYS A 357 -0.92 -5.09 -43.51
C LYS A 357 0.24 -5.90 -42.93
N LYS A 358 1.44 -5.33 -42.91
CA LYS A 358 2.60 -5.97 -42.30
C LYS A 358 2.32 -6.03 -40.80
N TRP A 359 1.97 -7.22 -40.31
CA TRP A 359 1.75 -7.47 -38.89
C TRP A 359 3.07 -7.41 -38.12
N ASP A 360 2.99 -6.89 -36.91
CA ASP A 360 4.03 -6.93 -35.87
C ASP A 360 3.37 -7.55 -34.62
N ILE A 361 4.15 -8.21 -33.76
CA ILE A 361 3.64 -8.87 -32.55
C ILE A 361 2.88 -7.89 -31.64
N PHE A 362 3.33 -6.64 -31.55
CA PHE A 362 2.64 -5.61 -30.77
C PHE A 362 1.29 -5.22 -31.37
N GLU A 363 1.18 -5.12 -32.69
CA GLU A 363 -0.10 -4.85 -33.36
C GLU A 363 -1.04 -6.07 -33.25
N ALA A 364 -0.50 -7.29 -33.31
CA ALA A 364 -1.28 -8.51 -33.08
C ALA A 364 -1.83 -8.57 -31.64
N CYS A 365 -1.00 -8.28 -30.63
CA CYS A 365 -1.44 -8.18 -29.23
C CYS A 365 -2.47 -7.07 -29.03
N LYS A 366 -2.25 -5.88 -29.63
CA LYS A 366 -3.19 -4.75 -29.52
C LYS A 366 -4.56 -5.07 -30.11
N GLN A 367 -4.59 -5.75 -31.25
CA GLN A 367 -5.83 -6.11 -31.97
C GLN A 367 -6.48 -7.41 -31.44
N GLY A 368 -5.89 -8.09 -30.45
CA GLY A 368 -6.45 -9.33 -29.90
C GLY A 368 -6.31 -10.56 -30.81
N ASN A 369 -5.43 -10.52 -31.82
CA ASN A 369 -5.27 -11.60 -32.80
C ASN A 369 -4.29 -12.68 -32.30
N LEU A 370 -4.81 -13.66 -31.55
CA LEU A 370 -4.02 -14.78 -30.99
C LEU A 370 -3.31 -15.63 -32.06
N ALA A 371 -3.89 -15.78 -33.25
CA ALA A 371 -3.30 -16.59 -34.32
C ALA A 371 -1.97 -15.97 -34.81
N GLU A 372 -1.95 -14.66 -35.01
CA GLU A 372 -0.72 -13.93 -35.37
C GLU A 372 0.29 -13.91 -34.21
N VAL A 373 -0.16 -13.74 -32.97
CA VAL A 373 0.73 -13.82 -31.79
C VAL A 373 1.43 -15.18 -31.70
N LYS A 374 0.69 -16.28 -31.88
CA LYS A 374 1.25 -17.64 -31.94
C LYS A 374 2.25 -17.77 -33.10
N ARG A 375 1.91 -17.25 -34.28
CA ARG A 375 2.78 -17.29 -35.47
C ARG A 375 4.13 -16.60 -35.21
N PHE A 376 4.13 -15.41 -34.60
CA PHE A 376 5.35 -14.70 -34.22
C PHE A 376 6.14 -15.44 -33.12
N HIS A 377 5.46 -15.98 -32.12
CA HIS A 377 6.11 -16.75 -31.06
C HIS A 377 6.82 -18.01 -31.60
N PHE A 378 6.17 -18.79 -32.46
CA PHE A 378 6.77 -19.98 -33.08
C PHE A 378 7.84 -19.66 -34.13
N ALA A 379 7.84 -18.45 -34.70
CA ALA A 379 8.88 -17.99 -35.61
C ALA A 379 10.19 -17.61 -34.90
N GLY A 380 10.23 -17.62 -33.56
CA GLY A 380 11.42 -17.30 -32.77
C GLY A 380 11.64 -15.79 -32.58
N ASP A 381 10.62 -14.96 -32.83
CA ASP A 381 10.69 -13.55 -32.46
C ASP A 381 10.74 -13.41 -30.93
N ASN A 382 11.55 -12.47 -30.43
CA ASN A 382 11.73 -12.25 -29.00
C ASN A 382 10.45 -11.67 -28.37
N THR A 383 9.51 -12.52 -27.96
CA THR A 383 8.21 -12.13 -27.38
C THR A 383 8.30 -11.49 -26.00
N SER A 384 9.47 -11.52 -25.36
CA SER A 384 9.75 -10.88 -24.07
C SER A 384 10.35 -9.47 -24.18
N LYS A 385 10.77 -9.03 -25.36
CA LYS A 385 11.40 -7.70 -25.51
C LYS A 385 10.37 -6.59 -25.49
N SER A 386 10.72 -5.49 -24.83
CA SER A 386 9.96 -4.24 -24.92
C SER A 386 10.03 -3.67 -26.34
N LYS A 387 9.00 -2.93 -26.75
CA LYS A 387 9.02 -2.19 -28.02
C LYS A 387 10.08 -1.08 -27.94
N GLU A 388 10.91 -0.96 -28.97
CA GLU A 388 12.01 0.03 -29.02
C GLU A 388 11.53 1.44 -28.61
N GLY A 389 12.23 2.03 -27.63
CA GLY A 389 11.88 3.34 -27.07
C GLY A 389 10.72 3.35 -26.08
N THR A 390 10.18 2.21 -25.66
CA THR A 390 9.08 2.09 -24.69
C THR A 390 9.34 1.01 -23.63
N HIS A 391 8.54 0.99 -22.56
CA HIS A 391 8.55 -0.06 -21.53
C HIS A 391 7.51 -1.17 -21.75
N PHE A 392 6.79 -1.15 -22.88
CA PHE A 392 5.71 -2.09 -23.13
C PHE A 392 6.22 -3.37 -23.77
N THR A 393 5.93 -4.52 -23.15
CA THR A 393 6.13 -5.86 -23.72
C THR A 393 4.87 -6.30 -24.45
N PRO A 394 4.95 -7.29 -25.36
CA PRO A 394 3.75 -7.86 -25.99
C PRO A 394 2.71 -8.34 -24.97
N PHE A 395 3.16 -8.84 -23.82
CA PHE A 395 2.29 -9.25 -22.72
C PHE A 395 1.62 -8.05 -22.04
N SER A 396 2.34 -6.97 -21.74
CA SER A 396 1.71 -5.78 -21.15
C SER A 396 0.76 -5.06 -22.12
N VAL A 397 1.02 -5.10 -23.43
CA VAL A 397 0.08 -4.61 -24.46
C VAL A 397 -1.20 -5.46 -24.51
N ALA A 398 -1.09 -6.79 -24.39
CA ALA A 398 -2.27 -7.65 -24.33
C ALA A 398 -3.11 -7.35 -23.08
N ALA A 399 -2.46 -7.19 -21.93
CA ALA A 399 -3.13 -6.85 -20.66
C ALA A 399 -3.79 -5.46 -20.70
N GLN A 400 -3.13 -4.47 -21.33
CA GLN A 400 -3.68 -3.14 -21.58
C GLN A 400 -5.00 -3.17 -22.33
N ASN A 401 -5.06 -3.96 -23.39
CA ASN A 401 -6.23 -3.98 -24.26
C ASN A 401 -7.28 -5.03 -23.83
N GLY A 402 -7.13 -5.61 -22.63
CA GLY A 402 -8.11 -6.54 -22.08
C GLY A 402 -8.10 -7.94 -22.73
N HIS A 403 -7.07 -8.30 -23.48
CA HIS A 403 -7.02 -9.55 -24.25
C HIS A 403 -6.58 -10.75 -23.39
N GLY A 404 -7.45 -11.17 -22.47
CA GLY A 404 -7.20 -12.25 -21.51
C GLY A 404 -6.76 -13.59 -22.15
N HIS A 405 -7.24 -13.92 -23.35
CA HIS A 405 -6.85 -15.12 -24.10
C HIS A 405 -5.39 -15.10 -24.54
N ILE A 406 -4.86 -13.92 -24.89
CA ILE A 406 -3.44 -13.72 -25.21
C ILE A 406 -2.61 -13.70 -23.92
N CYS A 407 -3.09 -13.04 -22.87
CA CYS A 407 -2.44 -13.06 -21.55
C CYS A 407 -2.27 -14.48 -21.02
N LYS A 408 -3.31 -15.31 -21.13
CA LYS A 408 -3.26 -16.73 -20.76
C LYS A 408 -2.22 -17.50 -21.57
N PHE A 409 -2.21 -17.32 -22.90
CA PHE A 409 -1.20 -17.94 -23.75
C PHE A 409 0.22 -17.60 -23.29
N PHE A 410 0.51 -16.34 -22.97
CA PHE A 410 1.83 -15.96 -22.45
C PHE A 410 2.15 -16.57 -21.08
N MET A 411 1.17 -16.68 -20.17
CA MET A 411 1.35 -17.37 -18.88
C MET A 411 1.60 -18.87 -19.04
N ASP A 412 0.91 -19.53 -19.98
CA ASP A 412 1.14 -20.94 -20.32
C ASP A 412 2.57 -21.16 -20.87
N GLN A 413 3.18 -20.13 -21.47
CA GLN A 413 4.60 -20.12 -21.87
C GLN A 413 5.55 -19.69 -20.74
N CYS A 414 5.10 -19.70 -19.47
CA CYS A 414 5.87 -19.32 -18.29
C CYS A 414 6.36 -17.86 -18.24
N MET A 415 5.75 -16.94 -19.00
CA MET A 415 6.06 -15.51 -18.89
C MET A 415 5.45 -14.94 -17.61
N SER A 416 6.23 -14.16 -16.85
CA SER A 416 5.74 -13.56 -15.60
C SER A 416 4.84 -12.35 -15.88
N PRO A 417 3.63 -12.28 -15.29
CA PRO A 417 2.80 -11.07 -15.38
C PRO A 417 3.19 -9.99 -14.36
N TYR A 418 4.21 -10.25 -13.54
CA TYR A 418 4.55 -9.43 -12.37
C TYR A 418 5.88 -8.68 -12.49
N GLU A 419 6.69 -9.00 -13.50
CA GLU A 419 8.02 -8.42 -13.73
C GLU A 419 8.17 -8.02 -15.19
N ASP A 420 8.91 -6.93 -15.43
CA ASP A 420 9.44 -6.60 -16.75
C ASP A 420 10.90 -7.09 -16.80
N ASP A 421 11.19 -8.04 -17.70
CA ASP A 421 12.49 -8.70 -17.85
C ASP A 421 13.66 -7.72 -18.10
N GLN A 422 13.39 -6.52 -18.65
CA GLN A 422 14.43 -5.56 -18.99
C GLN A 422 14.76 -4.56 -17.89
N PHE A 423 13.76 -4.08 -17.15
CA PHE A 423 13.92 -2.98 -16.20
C PHE A 423 13.67 -3.39 -14.74
N ARG A 424 13.07 -4.58 -14.50
CA ARG A 424 12.62 -5.05 -13.18
C ARG A 424 11.72 -4.04 -12.45
N GLU A 425 11.10 -3.11 -13.18
CA GLU A 425 10.17 -2.14 -12.62
C GLU A 425 8.75 -2.70 -12.66
N VAL A 426 8.19 -2.92 -11.47
CA VAL A 426 6.83 -3.44 -11.23
C VAL A 426 5.76 -2.62 -11.93
N ASP A 427 6.02 -1.34 -12.20
CA ASP A 427 5.01 -0.46 -12.75
C ASP A 427 4.71 -0.69 -14.22
N TRP A 428 5.53 -1.40 -14.98
CA TRP A 428 5.22 -1.66 -16.40
C TRP A 428 4.81 -3.11 -16.64
N SER A 429 4.54 -3.85 -15.57
CA SER A 429 4.12 -5.24 -15.63
C SER A 429 2.73 -5.39 -16.29
N PRO A 430 2.43 -6.56 -16.87
CA PRO A 430 1.09 -6.88 -17.35
C PRO A 430 0.01 -6.70 -16.30
N MET A 431 0.26 -7.12 -15.04
CA MET A 431 -0.64 -6.85 -13.91
C MET A 431 -0.86 -5.35 -13.71
N ALA A 432 0.21 -4.57 -13.79
CA ALA A 432 0.13 -3.14 -13.54
C ALA A 432 -0.75 -2.42 -14.58
N GLU A 433 -0.64 -2.85 -15.83
CA GLU A 433 -1.42 -2.29 -16.91
C GLU A 433 -2.89 -2.74 -16.87
N ALA A 434 -3.18 -3.98 -16.48
CA ALA A 434 -4.55 -4.44 -16.26
C ALA A 434 -5.28 -3.60 -15.19
N ILE A 435 -4.60 -3.26 -14.08
CA ILE A 435 -5.14 -2.39 -13.02
C ILE A 435 -5.41 -0.97 -13.53
N ARG A 436 -4.50 -0.38 -14.32
CA ARG A 436 -4.70 0.98 -14.87
C ARG A 436 -5.92 1.08 -15.76
N GLN A 437 -6.13 0.05 -16.57
CA GLN A 437 -7.23 0.00 -17.51
C GLN A 437 -8.53 -0.50 -16.87
N GLN A 438 -8.49 -0.85 -15.58
CA GLN A 438 -9.63 -1.39 -14.83
C GLN A 438 -10.23 -2.66 -15.48
N ASN A 439 -9.36 -3.50 -16.05
CA ASN A 439 -9.75 -4.76 -16.68
C ASN A 439 -9.84 -5.86 -15.61
N ASP A 440 -10.92 -5.86 -14.84
CA ASP A 440 -11.12 -6.75 -13.69
C ASP A 440 -10.94 -8.24 -14.05
N GLU A 441 -11.39 -8.66 -15.24
CA GLU A 441 -11.24 -10.06 -15.65
C GLU A 441 -9.79 -10.45 -15.95
N VAL A 442 -8.99 -9.52 -16.49
CA VAL A 442 -7.55 -9.77 -16.71
C VAL A 442 -6.81 -9.76 -15.37
N ILE A 443 -7.17 -8.85 -14.45
CA ILE A 443 -6.59 -8.81 -13.10
C ILE A 443 -6.84 -10.14 -12.39
N GLU A 444 -8.08 -10.62 -12.43
CA GLU A 444 -8.45 -11.92 -11.85
C GLU A 444 -7.64 -13.07 -12.47
N LEU A 445 -7.60 -13.15 -13.81
CA LEU A 445 -6.82 -14.15 -14.54
C LEU A 445 -5.34 -14.15 -14.11
N LEU A 446 -4.73 -12.96 -14.01
CA LEU A 446 -3.32 -12.83 -13.65
C LEU A 446 -3.07 -13.28 -12.20
N LEU A 447 -3.93 -12.91 -11.25
CA LEU A 447 -3.81 -13.30 -9.83
C LEU A 447 -3.84 -14.83 -9.64
N HIS A 448 -4.69 -15.52 -10.39
CA HIS A 448 -4.76 -16.99 -10.38
C HIS A 448 -3.47 -17.65 -10.92
N GLY A 449 -2.62 -16.91 -11.63
CA GLY A 449 -1.31 -17.36 -12.14
C GLY A 449 -0.21 -17.54 -11.09
N GLY A 450 -0.53 -17.48 -9.78
CA GLY A 450 0.38 -17.92 -8.71
C GLY A 450 1.30 -16.85 -8.12
N PHE A 451 0.76 -15.66 -7.78
CA PHE A 451 1.54 -14.63 -7.06
C PHE A 451 1.99 -15.10 -5.67
N SER A 452 3.30 -15.25 -5.46
CA SER A 452 3.91 -15.72 -4.20
C SER A 452 4.41 -14.54 -3.35
N LEU A 453 4.10 -14.51 -2.05
CA LEU A 453 4.59 -13.53 -1.06
C LEU A 453 5.78 -14.03 -0.23
N LYS A 454 6.52 -15.03 -0.73
CA LYS A 454 7.59 -15.71 0.03
C LYS A 454 8.73 -14.78 0.45
N TYR A 455 8.99 -13.71 -0.31
CA TYR A 455 10.08 -12.78 -0.06
C TYR A 455 9.57 -11.37 0.24
N GLU A 456 10.35 -10.60 1.00
CA GLU A 456 10.02 -9.22 1.38
C GLU A 456 9.83 -8.30 0.15
N GLY A 457 10.55 -8.57 -0.94
CA GLY A 457 10.35 -7.91 -2.23
C GLY A 457 8.97 -8.15 -2.85
N ASP A 458 8.37 -9.33 -2.62
CA ASP A 458 7.05 -9.67 -3.15
C ASP A 458 5.91 -9.00 -2.36
N LYS A 459 6.09 -8.83 -1.04
CA LYS A 459 5.16 -8.04 -0.20
C LYS A 459 5.10 -6.59 -0.68
N PHE A 460 6.27 -5.97 -0.88
CA PHE A 460 6.32 -4.60 -1.37
C PHE A 460 5.72 -4.48 -2.79
N ARG A 461 5.96 -5.46 -3.68
CA ARG A 461 5.33 -5.51 -5.02
C ARG A 461 3.81 -5.55 -4.93
N PHE A 462 3.26 -6.39 -4.07
CA PHE A 462 1.82 -6.49 -3.88
C PHE A 462 1.21 -5.20 -3.34
N ALA A 463 1.86 -4.59 -2.34
CA ALA A 463 1.47 -3.30 -1.80
C ALA A 463 1.44 -2.19 -2.87
N ARG A 464 2.33 -2.25 -3.88
CA ARG A 464 2.28 -1.34 -5.03
C ARG A 464 1.05 -1.54 -5.90
N TYR A 465 0.63 -2.78 -6.15
CA TYR A 465 -0.60 -3.06 -6.90
C TYR A 465 -1.83 -2.53 -6.16
N ILE A 466 -1.90 -2.69 -4.84
CA ILE A 466 -2.95 -2.08 -4.00
C ILE A 466 -2.94 -0.55 -4.12
N ALA A 467 -1.77 0.07 -3.92
CA ALA A 467 -1.62 1.52 -4.02
C ALA A 467 -2.04 2.04 -5.41
N MET A 468 -1.69 1.32 -6.47
CA MET A 468 -2.06 1.69 -7.83
C MET A 468 -3.55 1.52 -8.10
N ALA A 469 -4.20 0.47 -7.58
CA ALA A 469 -5.65 0.31 -7.69
C ALA A 469 -6.40 1.47 -7.02
N ILE A 470 -5.93 1.93 -5.85
CA ILE A 470 -6.47 3.12 -5.17
C ILE A 470 -6.27 4.38 -6.03
N LEU A 471 -5.07 4.59 -6.59
CA LEU A 471 -4.75 5.78 -7.38
C LEU A 471 -5.42 5.81 -8.76
N CYS A 472 -5.67 4.64 -9.36
CA CYS A 472 -6.35 4.51 -10.66
C CYS A 472 -7.87 4.41 -10.54
N ASP A 473 -8.41 4.53 -9.31
CA ASP A 473 -9.84 4.34 -9.01
C ASP A 473 -10.39 2.99 -9.51
N SER A 474 -9.56 1.95 -9.46
CA SER A 474 -9.91 0.57 -9.87
C SER A 474 -10.56 -0.15 -8.70
N ARG A 475 -11.89 -0.01 -8.58
CA ARG A 475 -12.65 -0.65 -7.51
C ARG A 475 -12.63 -2.17 -7.61
N GLY A 476 -12.95 -2.75 -8.77
CA GLY A 476 -12.94 -4.20 -8.97
C GLY A 476 -11.54 -4.78 -8.80
N GLY A 477 -10.53 -4.15 -9.40
CA GLY A 477 -9.12 -4.50 -9.20
C GLY A 477 -8.69 -4.49 -7.73
N LEU A 478 -9.11 -3.50 -6.95
CA LEU A 478 -8.87 -3.49 -5.51
C LEU A 478 -9.60 -4.64 -4.82
N GLU A 479 -10.89 -4.87 -5.10
CA GLU A 479 -11.67 -5.97 -4.52
C GLU A 479 -11.05 -7.35 -4.81
N HIS A 480 -10.58 -7.59 -6.04
CA HIS A 480 -9.86 -8.82 -6.40
C HIS A 480 -8.54 -8.97 -5.62
N LEU A 481 -7.74 -7.91 -5.50
CA LEU A 481 -6.51 -7.93 -4.70
C LEU A 481 -6.78 -8.21 -3.22
N LEU A 482 -7.88 -7.69 -2.67
CA LEU A 482 -8.29 -7.89 -1.28
C LEU A 482 -8.97 -9.25 -1.01
N GLY A 483 -9.50 -9.89 -2.05
CA GLY A 483 -10.17 -11.20 -1.99
C GLY A 483 -9.18 -12.36 -1.91
N GLU A 484 -8.01 -12.23 -2.52
CA GLU A 484 -6.98 -13.28 -2.59
C GLU A 484 -6.33 -13.62 -1.25
N ARG A 485 -6.44 -12.76 -0.22
CA ARG A 485 -5.59 -12.84 0.99
C ARG A 485 -6.35 -12.56 2.29
N SER A 486 -5.76 -12.99 3.41
CA SER A 486 -6.34 -12.80 4.75
C SER A 486 -6.24 -11.34 5.22
N SER A 487 -7.11 -10.90 6.12
CA SER A 487 -7.05 -9.53 6.69
C SER A 487 -5.74 -9.25 7.45
N LEU A 488 -5.17 -10.28 8.10
CA LEU A 488 -3.93 -10.16 8.86
C LEU A 488 -2.74 -9.80 7.95
N GLU A 489 -2.65 -10.39 6.75
CA GLU A 489 -1.57 -10.09 5.79
C GLU A 489 -1.64 -8.65 5.26
N HIS A 490 -2.84 -8.11 5.06
CA HIS A 490 -3.02 -6.71 4.65
C HIS A 490 -2.61 -5.73 5.74
N SER A 491 -2.82 -6.08 7.02
CA SER A 491 -2.46 -5.24 8.15
C SER A 491 -0.94 -5.01 8.26
N GLU A 492 -0.13 -6.02 7.91
CA GLU A 492 1.33 -5.92 7.88
C GLU A 492 1.84 -4.96 6.80
N MET A 493 1.06 -4.76 5.73
CA MET A 493 1.45 -3.95 4.56
C MET A 493 1.11 -2.46 4.70
N LEU A 494 0.67 -1.98 5.89
CA LEU A 494 0.27 -0.58 6.08
C LEU A 494 1.34 0.41 5.63
N VAL A 495 2.58 0.19 6.07
CA VAL A 495 3.73 1.04 5.75
C VAL A 495 4.10 0.92 4.27
N ASP A 496 4.03 -0.28 3.70
CA ASP A 496 4.38 -0.53 2.30
C ASP A 496 3.39 0.14 1.35
N VAL A 497 2.08 0.01 1.61
CA VAL A 497 1.03 0.64 0.81
C VAL A 497 1.12 2.17 0.93
N ALA A 498 1.28 2.71 2.14
CA ALA A 498 1.46 4.15 2.33
C ALA A 498 2.73 4.69 1.63
N THR A 499 3.81 3.91 1.64
CA THR A 499 5.05 4.24 0.92
C THR A 499 4.86 4.20 -0.59
N ALA A 500 4.18 3.18 -1.11
CA ALA A 500 3.86 3.06 -2.53
C ALA A 500 2.91 4.17 -3.02
N LEU A 501 2.02 4.66 -2.16
CA LEU A 501 1.14 5.82 -2.41
C LEU A 501 1.88 7.17 -2.41
N ILE A 502 3.12 7.26 -1.88
CA ILE A 502 3.89 8.52 -1.76
C ILE A 502 5.17 8.61 -2.65
N ARG A 503 5.55 7.52 -3.33
CA ARG A 503 6.57 7.45 -4.40
C ARG A 503 6.36 8.26 -5.71
N GLU A 504 6.93 9.46 -5.83
CA GLU A 504 7.41 10.16 -7.06
C GLU A 504 6.77 9.91 -8.46
N ASN A 505 6.84 8.67 -8.92
CA ASN A 505 6.81 8.26 -10.31
C ASN A 505 5.41 8.28 -10.96
N TRP A 506 4.32 8.50 -10.24
CA TRP A 506 2.97 8.47 -10.85
C TRP A 506 2.64 9.62 -11.79
N ARG A 507 3.49 10.65 -11.83
CA ARG A 507 3.45 11.60 -12.94
C ARG A 507 3.75 10.92 -14.29
N ARG A 508 4.47 9.79 -14.30
CA ARG A 508 4.80 8.97 -15.48
C ARG A 508 3.74 7.91 -15.81
N TYR A 509 2.91 7.47 -14.87
CA TYR A 509 1.94 6.38 -15.05
C TYR A 509 0.59 6.82 -15.65
N ARG A 510 0.52 7.85 -16.51
CA ARG A 510 -0.74 8.29 -17.13
C ARG A 510 -0.95 7.73 -18.55
N PRO A 511 -1.95 6.86 -18.75
CA PRO A 511 -2.62 6.69 -20.05
C PRO A 511 -4.08 7.18 -20.07
N CYS A 512 -4.72 7.51 -18.93
CA CYS A 512 -6.11 7.97 -18.90
C CYS A 512 -6.20 9.50 -18.96
N GLY A 513 -6.86 10.00 -20.01
CA GLY A 513 -6.99 11.42 -20.32
C GLY A 513 -7.60 12.25 -19.17
N ASN A 514 -7.04 13.44 -18.98
CA ASN A 514 -7.65 14.66 -18.42
C ASN A 514 -8.64 14.60 -17.23
N LYS A 515 -8.73 13.52 -16.45
CA LYS A 515 -9.39 13.58 -15.14
C LYS A 515 -8.42 14.16 -14.12
N GLU A 516 -8.86 15.24 -13.48
CA GLU A 516 -8.09 16.03 -12.53
C GLU A 516 -7.66 15.17 -11.34
N VAL A 517 -6.38 15.23 -10.97
CA VAL A 517 -5.75 14.48 -9.85
C VAL A 517 -6.19 15.05 -8.49
N HIS A 518 -7.39 15.60 -8.42
CA HIS A 518 -7.86 16.36 -7.28
C HIS A 518 -9.00 15.66 -6.55
N THR A 519 -9.11 14.35 -6.68
CA THR A 519 -10.12 13.58 -5.95
C THR A 519 -9.80 13.61 -4.45
N VAL A 520 -10.63 14.32 -3.69
CA VAL A 520 -10.68 14.28 -2.21
C VAL A 520 -11.37 13.01 -1.70
N ASP A 521 -11.69 12.09 -2.61
CA ASP A 521 -12.36 10.85 -2.29
C ASP A 521 -11.38 9.86 -1.64
N ALA A 522 -11.63 9.55 -0.37
CA ALA A 522 -10.90 8.54 0.38
C ALA A 522 -11.57 7.17 0.31
N THR A 523 -12.63 6.96 -0.49
CA THR A 523 -13.48 5.76 -0.46
C THR A 523 -12.70 4.46 -0.66
N LEU A 524 -11.84 4.35 -1.68
CA LEU A 524 -11.04 3.14 -1.88
C LEU A 524 -9.97 2.94 -0.79
N MET A 525 -9.39 4.05 -0.30
CA MET A 525 -8.46 4.00 0.83
C MET A 525 -9.16 3.50 2.11
N LYS A 526 -10.40 3.95 2.36
CA LYS A 526 -11.26 3.48 3.44
C LYS A 526 -11.61 2.01 3.28
N ALA A 527 -11.97 1.57 2.07
CA ALA A 527 -12.29 0.18 1.77
C ALA A 527 -11.10 -0.74 2.06
N TRP A 528 -9.90 -0.37 1.58
CA TRP A 528 -8.67 -1.09 1.91
C TRP A 528 -8.38 -1.09 3.42
N PHE A 529 -8.45 0.07 4.07
CA PHE A 529 -8.15 0.18 5.51
C PHE A 529 -9.11 -0.65 6.37
N ARG A 530 -10.41 -0.67 6.04
CA ARG A 530 -11.40 -1.55 6.70
C ARG A 530 -11.05 -3.02 6.58
N ARG A 531 -10.56 -3.45 5.42
CA ARG A 531 -10.16 -4.84 5.18
C ARG A 531 -8.88 -5.21 5.91
N ALA A 532 -7.92 -4.29 5.97
CA ALA A 532 -6.67 -4.47 6.70
C ALA A 532 -6.87 -4.46 8.21
N PHE A 533 -7.81 -3.65 8.72
CA PHE A 533 -8.06 -3.47 10.15
C PHE A 533 -9.54 -3.63 10.52
N PRO A 534 -10.13 -4.84 10.34
CA PRO A 534 -11.57 -5.06 10.54
C PRO A 534 -12.02 -4.81 11.99
N HIS A 535 -11.16 -5.12 12.96
CA HIS A 535 -11.41 -4.91 14.39
C HIS A 535 -11.43 -3.41 14.79
N LEU A 536 -10.92 -2.51 13.95
CA LEU A 536 -10.95 -1.07 14.19
C LEU A 536 -12.24 -0.41 13.69
N VAL A 537 -13.09 -1.14 12.97
CA VAL A 537 -14.31 -0.59 12.33
C VAL A 537 -15.51 -1.51 12.61
N HIS A 538 -16.11 -1.41 13.80
CA HIS A 538 -17.45 -1.96 14.04
C HIS A 538 -18.48 -0.83 14.20
N GLY A 539 -19.49 -0.85 13.35
CA GLY A 539 -20.72 -0.04 13.41
C GLY A 539 -21.72 -0.57 12.38
N GLU A 540 -23.01 -0.59 12.74
CA GLU A 540 -24.10 -0.99 11.84
C GLU A 540 -24.06 -0.13 10.56
N GLY A 541 -23.91 -0.76 9.40
CA GLY A 541 -23.66 -0.11 8.10
C GLY A 541 -22.34 -0.49 7.42
N ALA A 542 -21.63 -1.50 7.92
CA ALA A 542 -20.31 -1.97 7.46
C ALA A 542 -20.20 -2.43 5.98
N GLU A 543 -21.30 -2.45 5.22
CA GLU A 543 -21.30 -2.85 3.81
C GLU A 543 -21.10 -1.69 2.83
N SER A 544 -21.18 -0.43 3.28
CA SER A 544 -20.94 0.73 2.42
C SER A 544 -19.49 1.22 2.50
N SER A 545 -18.75 1.08 1.39
CA SER A 545 -17.41 1.68 1.22
C SER A 545 -17.40 3.19 1.48
N ALA A 546 -18.54 3.88 1.38
CA ALA A 546 -18.67 5.32 1.50
C ALA A 546 -18.81 5.85 2.95
N GLY A 547 -19.14 5.02 3.95
CA GLY A 547 -19.41 5.49 5.32
C GLY A 547 -18.22 6.20 5.99
N PRO A 548 -18.44 7.03 7.04
CA PRO A 548 -17.36 7.62 7.84
C PRO A 548 -16.59 6.54 8.64
N LEU A 549 -15.29 6.75 8.85
CA LEU A 549 -14.50 5.90 9.75
C LEU A 549 -14.84 6.23 11.21
N ILE A 550 -15.10 5.20 12.02
CA ILE A 550 -15.32 5.37 13.46
C ILE A 550 -13.94 5.48 14.12
N LYS A 551 -13.61 6.66 14.66
CA LYS A 551 -12.38 6.87 15.44
C LYS A 551 -12.46 6.04 16.73
N ARG A 552 -11.42 5.23 16.99
CA ARG A 552 -11.28 4.43 18.23
C ARG A 552 -10.01 4.83 19.00
N PRO A 553 -9.98 6.04 19.60
CA PRO A 553 -8.79 6.54 20.27
C PRO A 553 -8.35 5.70 21.48
N ASP A 554 -9.24 4.88 22.00
CA ASP A 554 -9.06 3.89 23.07
C ASP A 554 -8.36 2.60 22.60
N SER A 555 -8.35 2.30 21.30
CA SER A 555 -7.68 1.10 20.77
C SER A 555 -6.16 1.32 20.62
N ALA A 556 -5.37 0.42 21.24
CA ALA A 556 -3.91 0.43 21.10
C ALA A 556 -3.45 0.27 19.65
N ASP A 557 -4.15 -0.54 18.85
CA ASP A 557 -3.85 -0.77 17.44
C ASP A 557 -4.17 0.47 16.59
N TYR A 558 -5.26 1.17 16.90
CA TYR A 558 -5.59 2.46 16.26
C TYR A 558 -4.50 3.49 16.56
N GLN A 559 -4.09 3.63 17.82
CA GLN A 559 -3.04 4.57 18.20
C GLN A 559 -1.69 4.25 17.56
N LYS A 560 -1.34 2.96 17.47
CA LYS A 560 -0.13 2.52 16.77
C LYS A 560 -0.19 2.89 15.28
N CYS A 561 -1.28 2.58 14.59
CA CYS A 561 -1.46 2.95 13.19
C CYS A 561 -1.41 4.47 12.99
N LYS A 562 -2.12 5.22 13.84
CA LYS A 562 -2.14 6.69 13.82
C LYS A 562 -0.73 7.27 14.01
N SER A 563 0.05 6.77 14.97
CA SER A 563 1.42 7.22 15.20
C SER A 563 2.35 7.01 14.01
N ILE A 564 2.22 5.88 13.29
CA ILE A 564 3.01 5.57 12.10
C ILE A 564 2.64 6.53 10.95
N LEU A 565 1.35 6.81 10.80
CA LEU A 565 0.84 7.66 9.73
C LEU A 565 1.09 9.16 9.98
N MET A 566 1.00 9.61 11.25
CA MET A 566 0.97 11.02 11.67
C MET A 566 2.25 11.55 12.33
N GLY A 567 3.31 10.74 12.47
CA GLY A 567 4.58 11.21 13.06
C GLY A 567 5.22 12.40 12.34
N SER A 568 6.26 13.00 12.93
CA SER A 568 6.92 14.22 12.41
C SER A 568 7.61 14.07 11.04
N ASP A 569 8.08 12.86 10.69
CA ASP A 569 8.49 12.47 9.32
C ASP A 569 7.43 11.56 8.63
N GLY A 570 6.22 11.58 9.16
CA GLY A 570 5.12 10.67 8.83
C GLY A 570 4.61 10.81 7.41
N PHE A 571 3.66 9.94 7.08
CA PHE A 571 3.05 9.92 5.76
C PHE A 571 2.16 11.14 5.50
N PHE A 572 1.71 11.86 6.53
CA PHE A 572 0.83 13.02 6.35
C PHE A 572 1.47 14.22 5.62
N HIS A 573 2.64 14.67 6.09
CA HIS A 573 3.40 15.73 5.39
C HIS A 573 3.79 15.30 3.98
N ARG A 574 4.22 14.04 3.82
CA ARG A 574 4.68 13.51 2.53
C ARG A 574 3.53 13.31 1.54
N ALA A 575 2.33 12.94 1.99
CA ALA A 575 1.14 12.85 1.15
C ALA A 575 0.83 14.20 0.49
N PHE A 576 0.87 15.30 1.26
CA PHE A 576 0.70 16.63 0.70
C PHE A 576 1.83 17.03 -0.24
N LYS A 577 3.10 16.81 0.15
CA LYS A 577 4.27 17.15 -0.70
C LYS A 577 4.23 16.42 -2.04
N SER A 578 3.89 15.13 -2.03
CA SER A 578 3.76 14.29 -3.23
C SER A 578 2.45 14.50 -4.01
N ARG A 579 1.54 15.37 -3.53
CA ARG A 579 0.19 15.58 -4.10
C ARG A 579 -0.65 14.29 -4.16
N CYS A 580 -0.48 13.39 -3.19
CA CYS A 580 -1.29 12.18 -3.04
C CYS A 580 -2.59 12.50 -2.28
N HIS A 581 -3.59 12.99 -3.01
CA HIS A 581 -4.85 13.47 -2.44
C HIS A 581 -5.72 12.39 -1.76
N PRO A 582 -5.85 11.15 -2.29
CA PRO A 582 -6.63 10.10 -1.62
C PRO A 582 -6.08 9.76 -0.23
N LEU A 583 -4.75 9.63 -0.12
CA LEU A 583 -4.09 9.40 1.16
C LEU A 583 -4.23 10.62 2.08
N ALA A 584 -4.01 11.83 1.57
CA ALA A 584 -4.17 13.04 2.38
C ALA A 584 -5.61 13.21 2.91
N ALA A 585 -6.62 12.91 2.09
CA ALA A 585 -8.03 12.94 2.48
C ALA A 585 -8.36 11.92 3.57
N PHE A 586 -7.88 10.68 3.41
CA PHE A 586 -7.98 9.65 4.45
C PHE A 586 -7.29 10.07 5.75
N LEU A 587 -6.08 10.63 5.67
CA LEU A 587 -5.34 11.09 6.83
C LEU A 587 -6.07 12.23 7.55
N MET A 588 -6.66 13.18 6.83
CA MET A 588 -7.47 14.23 7.45
C MET A 588 -8.72 13.72 8.17
N GLU A 589 -9.29 12.57 7.77
CA GLU A 589 -10.44 11.97 8.47
C GLU A 589 -10.04 11.40 9.84
N ILE A 590 -8.85 10.84 9.96
CA ILE A 590 -8.34 10.25 11.21
C ILE A 590 -7.55 11.24 12.07
N ALA A 591 -7.15 12.39 11.51
CA ALA A 591 -6.43 13.44 12.21
C ALA A 591 -7.33 14.17 13.22
N ASP A 592 -6.70 14.59 14.32
CA ASP A 592 -7.24 15.49 15.32
C ASP A 592 -6.45 16.82 15.29
N LYS A 593 -6.88 17.79 16.11
CA LYS A 593 -6.26 19.13 16.16
C LYS A 593 -4.75 19.09 16.38
N ASP A 594 -4.29 18.22 17.28
CA ASP A 594 -2.87 18.12 17.64
C ASP A 594 -2.02 17.55 16.51
N ASP A 595 -2.56 16.63 15.71
CA ASP A 595 -1.85 16.04 14.56
C ASP A 595 -1.54 17.09 13.48
N LEU A 596 -2.41 18.09 13.32
CA LEU A 596 -2.20 19.20 12.39
C LEU A 596 -1.17 20.21 12.89
N GLN A 597 -0.79 20.16 14.17
CA GLN A 597 0.24 21.03 14.75
C GLN A 597 1.64 20.41 14.73
N VAL A 598 1.74 19.11 14.44
CA VAL A 598 3.02 18.40 14.28
C VAL A 598 3.81 19.04 13.13
N THR A 599 5.09 19.29 13.39
CA THR A 599 5.99 19.92 12.42
C THR A 599 7.00 18.92 11.90
N ASP A 600 7.30 19.01 10.60
CA ASP A 600 8.41 18.29 10.01
C ASP A 600 9.78 18.86 10.42
N LYS A 601 10.87 18.28 9.90
CA LYS A 601 12.25 18.77 10.11
C LYS A 601 12.47 20.24 9.74
N ALA A 602 11.66 20.80 8.85
CA ALA A 602 11.74 22.20 8.45
C ALA A 602 10.84 23.11 9.29
N GLY A 603 10.23 22.60 10.37
CA GLY A 603 9.25 23.34 11.17
C GLY A 603 7.90 23.51 10.48
N SER A 604 7.69 22.85 9.33
CA SER A 604 6.49 23.03 8.52
C SER A 604 5.36 22.15 9.04
N THR A 605 4.20 22.74 9.32
CA THR A 605 2.95 22.00 9.60
C THR A 605 2.43 21.30 8.33
N PRO A 606 1.41 20.42 8.42
CA PRO A 606 0.77 19.84 7.24
C PRO A 606 0.18 20.92 6.32
N LEU A 607 -0.33 22.02 6.87
CA LEU A 607 -0.81 23.16 6.08
C LEU A 607 0.31 23.83 5.28
N HIS A 608 1.52 24.01 5.84
CA HIS A 608 2.68 24.49 5.08
C HIS A 608 3.03 23.54 3.93
N SER A 609 3.00 22.23 4.20
CA SER A 609 3.32 21.20 3.21
C SER A 609 2.33 21.21 2.06
N PHE A 610 1.03 21.38 2.37
CA PHE A 610 -0.04 21.46 1.39
C PHE A 610 -0.03 22.77 0.59
N ALA A 611 0.11 23.91 1.28
CA ALA A 611 0.22 25.22 0.64
C ALA A 611 1.39 25.28 -0.35
N ARG A 612 2.54 24.71 0.03
CA ARG A 612 3.70 24.58 -0.85
C ARG A 612 3.43 23.75 -2.10
N SER A 613 2.59 22.72 -1.99
CA SER A 613 2.33 21.75 -3.05
C SER A 613 1.03 21.99 -3.81
N TYR A 614 0.35 23.13 -3.59
CA TYR A 614 -0.82 23.55 -4.37
C TYR A 614 -0.60 23.35 -5.88
N CYS A 615 -1.69 22.95 -6.55
CA CYS A 615 -1.72 22.81 -7.99
C CYS A 615 -1.48 24.15 -8.68
N ASP A 616 -1.06 24.08 -9.93
CA ASP A 616 -0.75 25.26 -10.74
C ASP A 616 -1.97 25.58 -11.64
N THR A 617 -3.15 25.64 -11.01
CA THR A 617 -4.46 25.90 -11.64
C THR A 617 -5.21 26.94 -10.82
N SER A 618 -5.69 28.01 -11.47
CA SER A 618 -6.33 29.15 -10.79
C SER A 618 -7.70 28.82 -10.17
N ASN A 619 -8.47 27.95 -10.79
CA ASN A 619 -9.86 27.64 -10.42
C ASN A 619 -10.04 26.24 -9.79
N CYS A 620 -9.01 25.69 -9.14
CA CYS A 620 -9.12 24.37 -8.53
C CYS A 620 -9.97 24.42 -7.24
N GLU A 621 -11.19 23.86 -7.31
CA GLU A 621 -12.12 23.76 -6.18
C GLU A 621 -11.58 22.87 -5.06
N ASN A 622 -10.96 21.74 -5.41
CA ASN A 622 -10.49 20.76 -4.43
C ASN A 622 -9.36 21.29 -3.53
N CYS A 623 -8.45 22.11 -4.06
CA CYS A 623 -7.45 22.79 -3.23
C CYS A 623 -8.11 23.69 -2.19
N SER A 624 -9.22 24.35 -2.54
CA SER A 624 -9.99 25.18 -1.61
C SER A 624 -10.71 24.35 -0.56
N ILE A 625 -11.31 23.21 -0.94
CA ILE A 625 -11.99 22.27 -0.03
C ILE A 625 -11.01 21.72 1.01
N VAL A 626 -9.84 21.22 0.58
CA VAL A 626 -8.82 20.68 1.50
C VAL A 626 -8.28 21.77 2.42
N THR A 627 -8.05 22.99 1.90
CA THR A 627 -7.56 24.11 2.71
C THR A 627 -8.56 24.48 3.80
N LYS A 628 -9.84 24.61 3.43
CA LYS A 628 -10.94 24.88 4.37
C LYS A 628 -11.02 23.80 5.44
N ARG A 629 -10.96 22.53 5.04
CA ARG A 629 -11.05 21.39 5.96
C ARG A 629 -9.90 21.34 6.97
N ILE A 630 -8.66 21.61 6.55
CA ILE A 630 -7.51 21.67 7.47
C ILE A 630 -7.73 22.76 8.53
N ILE A 631 -8.16 23.96 8.10
CA ILE A 631 -8.42 25.10 8.97
C ILE A 631 -9.57 24.83 9.94
N GLU A 632 -10.62 24.15 9.50
CA GLU A 632 -11.76 23.76 10.35
C GLU A 632 -11.34 22.78 11.45
N ILE A 633 -10.49 21.80 11.14
CA ILE A 633 -10.04 20.78 12.11
C ILE A 633 -9.12 21.39 13.17
N ASP A 634 -8.19 22.27 12.79
CA ASP A 634 -7.24 22.85 13.75
C ASP A 634 -7.69 24.20 14.37
N GLY A 635 -8.81 24.75 13.91
CA GLY A 635 -9.33 26.04 14.34
C GLY A 635 -8.46 27.22 13.90
N ALA A 636 -7.91 27.17 12.68
CA ALA A 636 -7.01 28.16 12.07
C ALA A 636 -5.65 28.34 12.77
N ALA A 637 -5.28 27.44 13.70
CA ALA A 637 -4.04 27.55 14.46
C ALA A 637 -2.80 27.47 13.54
N SER A 638 -2.78 26.56 12.57
CA SER A 638 -1.62 26.40 11.67
C SER A 638 -1.40 27.58 10.73
N VAL A 639 -2.44 28.37 10.43
CA VAL A 639 -2.37 29.50 9.48
C VAL A 639 -1.37 30.55 9.96
N ASN A 640 -1.22 30.68 11.28
CA ASN A 640 -0.44 31.72 11.93
C ASN A 640 0.89 31.22 12.50
N LYS A 641 1.21 29.94 12.32
CA LYS A 641 2.48 29.35 12.75
C LYS A 641 3.50 29.54 11.64
N SER A 642 4.70 30.02 11.98
CA SER A 642 5.82 30.09 11.05
C SER A 642 6.64 28.80 11.06
N ASP A 643 7.19 28.44 9.91
CA ASP A 643 8.20 27.39 9.82
C ASP A 643 9.59 27.88 10.28
N ASN A 644 10.60 27.01 10.24
CA ASN A 644 11.96 27.36 10.72
C ASN A 644 12.64 28.49 9.93
N ASN A 645 12.13 28.82 8.74
CA ASN A 645 12.61 29.95 7.94
C ASN A 645 11.77 31.22 8.18
N GLY A 646 10.82 31.18 9.12
CA GLY A 646 9.92 32.29 9.44
C GLY A 646 8.79 32.49 8.41
N TYR A 647 8.51 31.51 7.55
CA TYR A 647 7.42 31.63 6.58
C TYR A 647 6.11 31.09 7.13
N LEU A 648 5.03 31.86 6.94
CA LEU A 648 3.66 31.38 7.10
C LEU A 648 3.26 30.43 5.95
N PRO A 649 2.21 29.59 6.11
CA PRO A 649 1.70 28.77 5.03
C PRO A 649 1.30 29.59 3.79
N ALA A 650 0.68 30.75 3.99
CA ALA A 650 0.32 31.67 2.91
C ALA A 650 1.54 32.13 2.10
N ALA A 651 2.67 32.43 2.77
CA ALA A 651 3.91 32.80 2.10
C ALA A 651 4.50 31.62 1.29
N ARG A 652 4.39 30.39 1.81
CA ARG A 652 4.80 29.18 1.06
C ARG A 652 3.92 28.91 -0.16
N ALA A 653 2.63 29.26 -0.11
CA ALA A 653 1.72 29.09 -1.24
C ALA A 653 2.15 29.95 -2.44
N ILE A 654 2.33 31.25 -2.22
CA ILE A 654 2.58 32.23 -3.29
C ILE A 654 4.04 32.23 -3.80
N ARG A 655 5.02 31.81 -2.99
CA ARG A 655 6.44 31.83 -3.39
C ARG A 655 6.85 30.71 -4.36
N THR A 656 6.04 29.66 -4.50
CA THR A 656 6.45 28.45 -5.23
C THR A 656 6.14 28.45 -6.71
N SER A 657 5.12 29.19 -7.15
CA SER A 657 4.68 29.25 -8.55
C SER A 657 3.76 30.45 -8.78
N LEU A 658 3.78 30.98 -10.01
CA LEU A 658 3.05 32.18 -10.43
C LEU A 658 1.54 31.93 -10.62
N VAL A 659 1.12 30.66 -10.72
CA VAL A 659 -0.27 30.26 -10.89
C VAL A 659 -0.66 29.38 -9.70
N LYS A 660 -1.69 29.79 -8.95
CA LYS A 660 -2.18 29.09 -7.76
C LYS A 660 -3.70 29.19 -7.66
N PRO A 661 -4.36 28.25 -6.96
CA PRO A 661 -5.80 28.29 -6.73
C PRO A 661 -6.20 29.52 -5.93
N LEU A 662 -6.89 30.46 -6.59
CA LEU A 662 -7.23 31.76 -6.03
C LEU A 662 -8.18 31.61 -4.84
N GLN A 663 -9.15 30.69 -4.91
CA GLN A 663 -10.08 30.44 -3.82
C GLN A 663 -9.39 29.87 -2.57
N ALA A 664 -8.37 29.02 -2.73
CA ALA A 664 -7.59 28.52 -1.60
C ALA A 664 -6.76 29.63 -0.94
N LEU A 665 -6.19 30.54 -1.75
CA LEU A 665 -5.48 31.72 -1.24
C LEU A 665 -6.41 32.67 -0.48
N ARG A 666 -7.62 32.94 -0.99
CA ARG A 666 -8.65 33.73 -0.28
C ARG A 666 -8.93 33.17 1.11
N ILE A 667 -9.14 31.86 1.20
CA ILE A 667 -9.38 31.18 2.48
C ILE A 667 -8.17 31.34 3.42
N LEU A 668 -6.94 31.16 2.92
CA LEU A 668 -5.75 31.36 3.77
C LEU A 668 -5.67 32.79 4.29
N PHE A 669 -5.76 33.80 3.42
CA PHE A 669 -5.62 35.21 3.83
C PHE A 669 -6.69 35.65 4.82
N LEU A 670 -7.94 35.18 4.65
CA LEU A 670 -9.03 35.46 5.58
C LEU A 670 -8.73 35.03 7.02
N HIS A 671 -7.94 33.97 7.21
CA HIS A 671 -7.63 33.40 8.52
C HIS A 671 -6.23 33.77 9.05
N VAL A 672 -5.43 34.54 8.30
CA VAL A 672 -4.16 35.08 8.78
C VAL A 672 -4.43 36.26 9.70
N SER A 673 -3.93 36.21 10.93
CA SER A 673 -4.16 37.25 11.95
C SER A 673 -3.40 38.54 11.66
N ASN A 674 -2.23 38.45 11.03
CA ASN A 674 -1.42 39.60 10.64
C ASN A 674 -0.89 39.43 9.21
N LEU A 675 -1.59 40.02 8.23
CA LEU A 675 -1.18 40.01 6.82
C LEU A 675 0.12 40.78 6.57
N ASN A 676 0.52 41.64 7.50
CA ASN A 676 1.77 42.41 7.45
C ASN A 676 2.92 41.72 8.19
N HIS A 677 2.79 40.42 8.53
CA HIS A 677 3.85 39.63 9.13
C HIS A 677 5.10 39.64 8.24
N LYS A 678 6.27 39.91 8.84
CA LYS A 678 7.57 39.95 8.17
C LYS A 678 8.37 38.71 8.48
N ASP A 679 8.99 38.15 7.44
CA ASP A 679 9.97 37.08 7.57
C ASP A 679 11.32 37.59 8.13
N PRO A 680 12.32 36.71 8.37
CA PRO A 680 13.63 37.12 8.87
C PRO A 680 14.39 38.10 7.96
N ASN A 681 14.04 38.21 6.66
CA ASN A 681 14.59 39.18 5.72
C ASN A 681 13.78 40.50 5.69
N GLY A 682 12.74 40.61 6.52
CA GLY A 682 11.83 41.74 6.57
C GLY A 682 10.75 41.70 5.48
N ASN A 683 10.73 40.70 4.60
CA ASN A 683 9.74 40.63 3.53
C ASN A 683 8.39 40.22 4.10
N GLY A 684 7.37 41.05 3.85
CA GLY A 684 5.97 40.71 4.15
C GLY A 684 5.29 39.90 3.06
N LEU A 685 4.07 39.41 3.33
CA LEU A 685 3.25 38.70 2.34
C LEU A 685 3.02 39.51 1.06
N LEU A 686 2.83 40.84 1.20
CA LEU A 686 2.66 41.74 0.05
C LEU A 686 3.85 41.66 -0.91
N HIS A 687 5.08 41.57 -0.42
CA HIS A 687 6.28 41.47 -1.27
C HIS A 687 6.19 40.23 -2.15
N TYR A 688 5.77 39.09 -1.60
CA TYR A 688 5.64 37.85 -2.33
C TYR A 688 4.42 37.81 -3.26
N ALA A 689 3.33 38.51 -2.91
CA ALA A 689 2.13 38.59 -3.73
C ALA A 689 2.37 39.34 -5.05
N THR A 690 3.40 40.20 -5.11
CA THR A 690 3.78 40.90 -6.34
C THR A 690 4.36 40.01 -7.45
N ALA A 691 4.57 38.72 -7.19
CA ALA A 691 4.94 37.76 -8.23
C ALA A 691 3.85 37.59 -9.32
N SER A 692 2.58 37.86 -9.00
CA SER A 692 1.45 37.63 -9.91
C SER A 692 0.33 38.62 -9.64
N ALA A 693 -0.18 39.27 -10.69
CA ALA A 693 -1.30 40.22 -10.56
C ALA A 693 -2.58 39.55 -10.02
N ALA A 694 -2.75 38.25 -10.26
CA ALA A 694 -3.88 37.50 -9.72
C ALA A 694 -3.74 37.26 -8.20
N HIS A 695 -2.54 36.91 -7.72
CA HIS A 695 -2.29 36.74 -6.28
C HIS A 695 -2.41 38.06 -5.53
N LEU A 696 -1.86 39.13 -6.13
CA LEU A 696 -1.94 40.46 -5.56
C LEU A 696 -3.38 40.95 -5.43
N ARG A 697 -4.21 40.80 -6.48
CA ARG A 697 -5.63 41.17 -6.41
C ARG A 697 -6.37 40.45 -5.28
N VAL A 698 -6.15 39.14 -5.13
CA VAL A 698 -6.75 38.36 -4.04
C VAL A 698 -6.22 38.80 -2.67
N PHE A 699 -4.94 39.14 -2.57
CA PHE A 699 -4.37 39.64 -1.32
C PHE A 699 -5.00 40.98 -0.93
N LEU A 700 -5.15 41.92 -1.87
CA LEU A 700 -5.69 43.27 -1.67
C LEU A 700 -7.20 43.34 -1.38
N GLU A 701 -7.92 42.22 -1.44
CA GLU A 701 -9.33 42.16 -1.00
C GLU A 701 -9.49 42.21 0.52
N ASN A 702 -8.40 42.07 1.27
CA ASN A 702 -8.41 42.08 2.73
C ASN A 702 -8.12 43.49 3.26
N ASP A 703 -8.78 43.85 4.36
CA ASP A 703 -8.56 45.13 5.03
C ASP A 703 -7.26 45.15 5.85
N GLY A 704 -6.72 46.36 6.11
CA GLY A 704 -5.58 46.54 7.02
C GLY A 704 -4.21 46.19 6.44
N ILE A 705 -4.09 46.10 5.11
CA ILE A 705 -2.82 45.85 4.43
C ILE A 705 -1.96 47.12 4.43
N ASP A 706 -0.72 46.99 4.90
CA ASP A 706 0.28 48.05 4.80
C ASP A 706 0.92 48.02 3.40
N LEU A 707 0.41 48.86 2.49
CA LEU A 707 0.96 49.01 1.14
C LEU A 707 2.40 49.55 1.13
N PHE A 708 2.80 50.22 2.22
CA PHE A 708 4.12 50.83 2.37
C PHE A 708 5.08 49.95 3.18
N ILE A 709 4.74 48.69 3.41
CA ILE A 709 5.61 47.75 4.11
C ILE A 709 7.00 47.68 3.47
N ARG A 710 8.04 47.77 4.32
CA ARG A 710 9.45 47.72 3.92
C ARG A 710 10.17 46.47 4.41
N ASN A 711 11.04 45.89 3.58
CA ASN A 711 11.94 44.81 3.98
C ASN A 711 13.22 45.30 4.66
N ASN A 712 14.12 44.40 5.07
CA ASN A 712 15.37 44.78 5.75
C ASN A 712 16.36 45.53 4.85
N LYS A 713 16.14 45.55 3.53
CA LYS A 713 16.87 46.38 2.57
C LYS A 713 16.23 47.76 2.37
N GLY A 714 15.16 48.07 3.11
CA GLY A 714 14.37 49.29 2.96
C GLY A 714 13.42 49.27 1.77
N GLN A 715 13.35 48.20 0.98
CA GLN A 715 12.53 48.17 -0.24
C GLN A 715 11.05 48.05 0.09
N SER A 716 10.21 48.83 -0.59
CA SER A 716 8.76 48.63 -0.62
C SER A 716 8.38 47.40 -1.45
N ALA A 717 7.16 46.89 -1.27
CA ALA A 717 6.64 45.85 -2.14
C ALA A 717 6.59 46.29 -3.63
N PHE A 718 6.35 47.57 -3.89
CA PHE A 718 6.35 48.13 -5.24
C PHE A 718 7.75 48.06 -5.88
N SER A 719 8.76 48.59 -5.20
CA SER A 719 10.14 48.52 -5.69
C SER A 719 10.69 47.09 -5.73
N PHE A 720 10.27 46.24 -4.80
CA PHE A 720 10.59 44.82 -4.84
C PHE A 720 10.04 44.17 -6.12
N ALA A 721 8.81 44.48 -6.54
CA ALA A 721 8.23 43.99 -7.78
C ALA A 721 9.02 44.44 -9.02
N VAL A 722 9.52 45.68 -9.02
CA VAL A 722 10.38 46.23 -10.08
C VAL A 722 11.72 45.51 -10.17
N PHE A 723 12.33 45.19 -9.02
CA PHE A 723 13.71 44.72 -8.96
C PHE A 723 13.84 43.19 -8.98
N ALA A 724 12.99 42.47 -8.23
CA ALA A 724 13.18 41.06 -7.90
C ALA A 724 12.92 40.10 -9.06
N TYR A 725 12.17 40.53 -10.08
CA TYR A 725 11.76 39.69 -11.21
C TYR A 725 12.40 40.18 -12.50
N SER A 726 12.90 39.25 -13.33
CA SER A 726 13.53 39.57 -14.63
C SER A 726 12.53 40.09 -15.65
N THR A 727 11.27 39.71 -15.53
CA THR A 727 10.14 40.14 -16.37
C THR A 727 8.95 40.51 -15.48
N THR A 728 8.98 41.69 -14.87
CA THR A 728 7.85 42.19 -14.08
C THR A 728 6.65 42.39 -15.00
N ASP A 729 5.54 41.71 -14.67
CA ASP A 729 4.25 41.92 -15.32
C ASP A 729 3.72 43.32 -14.94
N THR A 730 3.51 44.18 -15.94
CA THR A 730 3.03 45.55 -15.72
C THR A 730 1.65 45.58 -15.07
N ASP A 731 0.86 44.50 -15.17
CA ASP A 731 -0.43 44.40 -14.49
C ASP A 731 -0.28 44.35 -12.96
N VAL A 732 0.83 43.84 -12.43
CA VAL A 732 1.15 43.89 -10.99
C VAL A 732 1.32 45.34 -10.54
N LEU A 733 2.12 46.10 -11.28
CA LEU A 733 2.40 47.51 -10.95
C LEU A 733 1.14 48.36 -11.08
N LYS A 734 0.34 48.10 -12.13
CA LYS A 734 -0.96 48.74 -12.31
C LYS A 734 -1.90 48.46 -11.13
N THR A 735 -1.98 47.20 -10.69
CA THR A 735 -2.81 46.82 -9.53
C THR A 735 -2.37 47.55 -8.25
N LEU A 736 -1.07 47.73 -8.01
CA LEU A 736 -0.58 48.50 -6.86
C LEU A 736 -0.89 50.01 -6.99
N ILE A 737 -0.71 50.61 -8.17
CA ILE A 737 -1.06 52.02 -8.42
C ILE A 737 -2.56 52.26 -8.25
N ASP A 738 -3.38 51.32 -8.70
CA ASP A 738 -4.84 51.41 -8.55
C ASP A 738 -5.25 51.35 -7.06
N ALA A 739 -4.44 50.70 -6.20
CA ALA A 739 -4.62 50.71 -4.74
C ALA A 739 -4.12 52.00 -4.09
N ASP A 740 -2.90 52.45 -4.42
CA ASP A 740 -2.37 53.76 -4.05
C ASP A 740 -1.33 54.24 -5.09
N ARG A 741 -1.65 55.33 -5.79
CA ARG A 741 -0.82 55.87 -6.87
C ARG A 741 0.53 56.39 -6.35
N THR A 742 0.60 56.82 -5.09
CA THR A 742 1.81 57.42 -4.51
C THR A 742 2.97 56.43 -4.39
N LEU A 743 2.68 55.12 -4.40
CA LEU A 743 3.69 54.06 -4.41
C LEU A 743 4.71 54.20 -5.55
N ALA A 744 4.29 54.76 -6.70
CA ALA A 744 5.16 54.93 -7.86
C ALA A 744 6.33 55.90 -7.65
N TRP A 745 6.23 56.81 -6.66
CA TRP A 745 7.26 57.80 -6.35
C TRP A 745 7.63 57.90 -4.87
N THR A 746 7.12 57.00 -4.04
CA THR A 746 7.50 56.96 -2.63
C THR A 746 8.91 56.38 -2.49
N ALA A 747 9.78 57.08 -1.75
CA ALA A 747 11.12 56.59 -1.47
C ALA A 747 11.10 55.38 -0.51
N ASP A 748 11.95 54.40 -0.79
CA ASP A 748 12.06 53.14 -0.06
C ASP A 748 12.83 53.29 1.25
N ASP A 749 14.11 53.67 1.15
CA ASP A 749 15.08 53.75 2.25
C ASP A 749 15.28 55.21 2.69
N ALA A 750 15.35 55.45 4.00
CA ALA A 750 15.69 56.75 4.57
C ALA A 750 17.16 57.15 4.34
N LYS A 751 18.07 56.19 4.08
CA LYS A 751 19.51 56.48 3.90
C LYS A 751 19.82 57.03 2.51
N PHE A 752 19.25 56.42 1.47
CA PHE A 752 19.52 56.76 0.07
C PHE A 752 18.33 57.38 -0.68
N CYS A 753 17.13 57.34 -0.09
CA CYS A 753 15.89 57.85 -0.69
C CYS A 753 15.63 57.30 -2.11
N LEU A 754 15.97 56.02 -2.35
CA LEU A 754 15.78 55.39 -3.65
C LEU A 754 14.28 55.24 -3.96
N THR A 755 13.89 55.58 -5.17
CA THR A 755 12.51 55.44 -5.69
C THR A 755 12.40 54.24 -6.63
N PRO A 756 11.18 53.74 -6.94
CA PRO A 756 10.99 52.64 -7.90
C PRO A 756 11.70 52.85 -9.24
N LEU A 757 11.77 54.09 -9.72
CA LEU A 757 12.46 54.43 -10.97
C LEU A 757 13.97 54.13 -10.91
N HIS A 758 14.62 54.32 -9.75
CA HIS A 758 16.04 53.96 -9.56
C HIS A 758 16.27 52.46 -9.75
N TYR A 759 15.37 51.62 -9.23
CA TYR A 759 15.48 50.17 -9.35
C TYR A 759 15.32 49.65 -10.79
N THR A 760 14.77 50.46 -11.71
CA THR A 760 14.69 50.07 -13.13
C THR A 760 16.04 50.09 -13.85
N PHE A 761 17.03 50.80 -13.29
CA PHE A 761 18.40 50.93 -13.82
C PHE A 761 19.45 50.23 -12.94
N ALA A 762 19.04 49.58 -11.84
CA ALA A 762 19.93 48.91 -10.90
C ALA A 762 20.24 47.45 -11.33
N ASP A 763 21.51 47.05 -11.20
CA ASP A 763 21.94 45.66 -11.38
C ASP A 763 21.56 44.80 -10.16
N SER A 764 21.28 43.52 -10.40
CA SER A 764 20.88 42.52 -9.41
C SER A 764 21.97 42.16 -8.38
N GLY A 765 23.20 42.63 -8.57
CA GLY A 765 24.34 42.43 -7.67
C GLY A 765 24.35 43.37 -6.47
N ASN A 766 24.33 42.79 -5.26
CA ASN A 766 24.61 43.35 -3.92
C ASN A 766 24.74 44.89 -3.77
N PHE A 767 23.73 45.51 -3.16
CA PHE A 767 23.76 46.87 -2.58
C PHE A 767 24.75 47.05 -1.40
N ALA A 768 25.65 46.09 -1.16
CA ALA A 768 26.46 46.02 0.05
C ALA A 768 27.71 46.90 0.00
N THR A 769 28.16 47.37 -1.17
CA THR A 769 29.35 48.22 -1.30
C THR A 769 29.16 49.24 -2.41
N SER A 770 29.53 50.50 -2.14
CA SER A 770 29.45 51.65 -3.05
C SER A 770 30.29 51.52 -4.33
N ASP A 771 31.14 50.49 -4.45
CA ASP A 771 32.27 50.48 -5.38
C ASP A 771 32.13 49.50 -6.56
N PHE A 772 30.99 48.80 -6.72
CA PHE A 772 30.84 47.78 -7.78
C PHE A 772 29.74 48.06 -8.84
N ILE A 773 29.05 49.21 -8.78
CA ILE A 773 27.92 49.56 -9.67
C ILE A 773 28.40 50.25 -10.95
N LEU A 774 29.29 49.66 -11.75
CA LEU A 774 29.70 50.29 -13.02
C LEU A 774 29.84 49.39 -14.24
N ASN A 775 29.80 48.05 -14.15
CA ASN A 775 30.29 47.25 -15.29
C ASN A 775 29.27 46.43 -16.10
N GLN A 776 28.03 46.19 -15.68
CA GLN A 776 26.98 45.61 -16.54
C GLN A 776 25.58 46.12 -16.14
N ARG A 777 25.10 47.19 -16.79
CA ARG A 777 23.81 47.81 -16.45
C ARG A 777 22.65 47.19 -17.22
N ILE A 778 21.70 46.59 -16.51
CA ILE A 778 20.47 46.03 -17.07
C ILE A 778 19.35 47.07 -16.93
N VAL A 779 18.94 47.67 -18.06
CA VAL A 779 17.73 48.51 -18.12
C VAL A 779 16.51 47.60 -18.21
N ARG A 780 15.46 47.86 -17.42
CA ARG A 780 14.16 47.16 -17.49
C ARG A 780 13.14 47.98 -18.30
N PRO A 781 13.18 47.93 -19.65
CA PRO A 781 12.51 48.91 -20.51
C PRO A 781 11.00 49.00 -20.28
N ASN A 782 10.31 47.87 -20.09
CA ASN A 782 8.85 47.87 -19.93
C ASN A 782 8.41 48.60 -18.65
N VAL A 783 9.15 48.41 -17.55
CA VAL A 783 8.83 49.02 -16.26
C VAL A 783 9.23 50.49 -16.25
N THR A 784 10.39 50.84 -16.81
CA THR A 784 10.80 52.25 -16.98
C THR A 784 9.78 53.01 -17.81
N LYS A 785 9.35 52.42 -18.94
CA LYS A 785 8.30 52.99 -19.80
C LYS A 785 6.98 53.16 -19.05
N PHE A 786 6.55 52.16 -18.28
CA PHE A 786 5.35 52.23 -17.48
C PHE A 786 5.39 53.40 -16.48
N LEU A 787 6.45 53.52 -15.68
CA LEU A 787 6.60 54.60 -14.69
C LEU A 787 6.66 55.99 -15.33
N LEU A 788 7.30 56.13 -16.49
CA LEU A 788 7.36 57.39 -17.22
C LEU A 788 6.06 57.72 -17.98
N SER A 789 5.15 56.76 -18.12
CA SER A 789 3.87 56.94 -18.82
C SER A 789 2.71 57.20 -17.85
N ILE A 790 2.94 57.25 -16.54
CA ILE A 790 1.86 57.58 -15.59
C ILE A 790 1.51 59.08 -15.68
N PRO A 791 0.23 59.47 -15.50
CA PRO A 791 -0.18 60.88 -15.61
C PRO A 791 0.59 61.82 -14.67
N GLU A 792 0.97 61.32 -13.49
CA GLU A 792 1.68 62.02 -12.44
C GLU A 792 3.23 61.91 -12.54
N VAL A 793 3.76 61.65 -13.74
CA VAL A 793 5.21 61.43 -13.97
C VAL A 793 6.11 62.53 -13.37
N GLU A 794 5.64 63.77 -13.29
CA GLU A 794 6.39 64.86 -12.66
C GLU A 794 6.71 64.59 -11.18
N HIS A 795 5.81 63.94 -10.43
CA HIS A 795 6.08 63.51 -9.05
C HIS A 795 7.14 62.40 -8.99
N VAL A 796 7.11 61.45 -9.94
CA VAL A 796 8.14 60.40 -10.07
C VAL A 796 9.52 61.01 -10.31
N LEU A 797 9.61 61.97 -11.22
CA LEU A 797 10.86 62.64 -11.58
C LEU A 797 11.39 63.52 -10.44
N ASN A 798 10.52 64.29 -9.77
CA ASN A 798 10.91 65.09 -8.61
C ASN A 798 11.39 64.22 -7.45
N ALA A 799 10.71 63.10 -7.18
CA ALA A 799 11.16 62.15 -6.16
C ALA A 799 12.50 61.49 -6.55
N TYR A 800 12.74 61.25 -7.84
CA TYR A 800 14.03 60.75 -8.31
C TYR A 800 15.17 61.74 -8.06
N LEU A 801 14.96 63.04 -8.34
CA LEU A 801 15.95 64.10 -8.05
C LEU A 801 16.21 64.30 -6.56
N GLY A 802 15.25 63.94 -5.70
CA GLY A 802 15.37 64.03 -4.25
C GLY A 802 16.26 62.96 -3.59
N SER A 803 16.83 62.02 -4.36
CA SER A 803 17.75 61.00 -3.82
C SER A 803 19.09 61.62 -3.39
N SER A 804 19.67 61.10 -2.31
CA SER A 804 21.01 61.49 -1.83
C SER A 804 22.16 60.88 -2.65
N VAL A 805 21.84 60.01 -3.62
CA VAL A 805 22.82 59.37 -4.51
C VAL A 805 22.77 60.06 -5.87
N HIS A 806 23.93 60.48 -6.39
CA HIS A 806 24.04 61.04 -7.74
C HIS A 806 23.86 59.96 -8.80
N TRP A 807 22.62 59.70 -9.21
CA TRP A 807 22.29 58.91 -10.40
C TRP A 807 22.16 59.83 -11.62
N HIS A 808 22.55 59.36 -12.81
CA HIS A 808 22.57 60.15 -14.05
C HIS A 808 21.15 60.39 -14.60
N PRO A 809 20.53 61.58 -14.37
CA PRO A 809 19.16 61.85 -14.84
C PRO A 809 19.11 61.94 -16.37
N GLU A 810 20.25 62.22 -17.00
CA GLU A 810 20.44 62.21 -18.45
C GLU A 810 20.12 60.86 -19.08
N GLU A 811 20.40 59.74 -18.41
CA GLU A 811 20.11 58.39 -18.93
C GLU A 811 18.61 58.11 -18.97
N VAL A 812 17.88 58.55 -17.94
CA VAL A 812 16.41 58.44 -17.90
C VAL A 812 15.78 59.33 -18.98
N ARG A 813 16.33 60.53 -19.20
CA ARG A 813 15.89 61.44 -20.28
C ARG A 813 16.17 60.84 -21.66
N GLU A 814 17.35 60.25 -21.88
CA GLU A 814 17.70 59.59 -23.13
C GLU A 814 16.81 58.37 -23.40
N PHE A 815 16.49 57.58 -22.36
CA PHE A 815 15.51 56.51 -22.46
C PHE A 815 14.13 57.05 -22.91
N ALA A 816 13.65 58.14 -22.31
CA ALA A 816 12.37 58.75 -22.66
C ALA A 816 12.33 59.27 -24.11
N ARG A 817 13.45 59.81 -24.62
CA ARG A 817 13.60 60.19 -26.04
C ARG A 817 13.53 58.96 -26.94
N ARG A 818 14.30 57.91 -26.63
CA ARG A 818 14.36 56.68 -27.43
C ARG A 818 12.99 55.99 -27.52
N GLU A 819 12.21 56.01 -26.44
CA GLU A 819 10.86 55.43 -26.38
C GLU A 819 9.73 56.38 -26.83
N ASN A 820 10.06 57.60 -27.27
CA ASN A 820 9.10 58.64 -27.71
C ASN A 820 8.02 59.00 -26.67
N LEU A 821 8.39 59.16 -25.39
CA LEU A 821 7.48 59.49 -24.30
C LEU A 821 7.23 61.00 -24.18
N ALA A 822 6.38 61.55 -25.06
CA ALA A 822 6.17 63.00 -25.20
C ALA A 822 5.65 63.72 -23.94
N GLU A 823 4.86 63.06 -23.09
CA GLU A 823 4.38 63.64 -21.82
C GLU A 823 5.49 63.66 -20.77
N ALA A 824 6.27 62.59 -20.65
CA ALA A 824 7.43 62.52 -19.76
C ALA A 824 8.48 63.58 -20.13
N LEU A 825 8.80 63.74 -21.42
CA LEU A 825 9.76 64.74 -21.89
C LEU A 825 9.30 66.18 -21.58
N ARG A 826 8.02 66.48 -21.80
CA ARG A 826 7.45 67.77 -21.40
C ARG A 826 7.54 68.01 -19.89
N ALA A 827 7.28 66.99 -19.07
CA ALA A 827 7.45 67.09 -17.62
C ALA A 827 8.93 67.32 -17.24
N MET A 828 9.86 66.59 -17.85
CA MET A 828 11.31 66.75 -17.64
C MET A 828 11.79 68.17 -18.01
N ASP A 829 11.30 68.75 -19.09
CA ASP A 829 11.64 70.11 -19.53
C ASP A 829 11.18 71.17 -18.52
N ARG A 830 9.99 71.01 -17.94
CA ARG A 830 9.44 71.93 -16.94
C ARG A 830 10.29 71.99 -15.66
N ILE A 831 10.84 70.85 -15.24
CA ILE A 831 11.58 70.74 -13.98
C ILE A 831 13.11 70.73 -14.14
N GLY A 832 13.62 70.84 -15.37
CA GLY A 832 15.07 70.81 -15.62
C GLY A 832 15.73 69.44 -15.46
N PHE A 833 14.99 68.34 -15.64
CA PHE A 833 15.47 66.99 -15.37
C PHE A 833 16.43 66.50 -16.47
N GLY A 834 17.71 66.30 -16.13
CA GLY A 834 18.74 65.75 -17.03
C GLY A 834 19.17 66.68 -18.16
N MET A 835 19.19 67.99 -17.90
CA MET A 835 19.66 69.04 -18.83
C MET A 835 21.06 69.54 -18.50
#